data_AF-A0A292PYL7-F1
#
_entry.id   AF-A0A292PYL7-F1
#
_cell.length_a   1.000
_cell.length_b   1.000
_cell.length_c   1.000
_cell.angle_alpha   90.00
_cell.angle_beta   90.00
_cell.angle_gamma   90.00
#
_symmetry.space_group_name_H-M   'P 1'
#
loop_
_entity.id
_entity.type
_entity.pdbx_description
1 polymer ?
#
loop_
_entity_poly.entity_id
_entity_poly.type
_entity_poly.pdbx_seq_one_letter_code
_entity_poly.pdbx_strand_id
1 'polypeptide(L)'
;MLLGAYRANLLYTPPFALARPTFFLPLLQGRSHTTSHPPCSTGLSLVACLPSRNIATCLPFLSPLLSWPTVTRSPTSTADGLSAVESTLLNKRSVTPHYCHSSQLPSSPPYSSRASPLRVIMGSGTSKPVTHTSGSSRRSFRTPSLQSTAATTKKQSIVPPRPKNGEREAFTAAIDQGTTSSRFLIFDGSGTPRASHQVEFEQLYPHSGWIEHDPYEILKSVNECIEKATKKFLDKGYEVGDIKALGITNQRETTVVWDTKTGKPLHNAIVWPDTRTSRLVHELRRKEGSEKLRRLCGLPLSTYPSSVKLMWMLRHVPAVQSALKNDRLSFGTVDTWLLYNLTGGVKHGLHVTDPTNASRTMFCNINTLEYDDFLIDWFGVRGVKLPKIVPSSDPDAYGSISDGVLAGTKIAGCLGDQSAALVGQCAFTPGMAKNTYGTGCFLLYNTGYEPVMSENGLLTTVAYAFKGFKPVYALEGSIAVAGSAVKFLRDNLGLIKESGEIGELAVKVPDTGGVVFVTAFSGLFAPYWIDDAQGTIFGITQYTTKEHIARATIEATCYQTKAILAAMEKDSGTALHTLAVDGGMSNSDVCMQLQADIMGIDVDRPKMRETTALGAAIAAGFAVKVWKEFDELKNINRDDRKTFSPTTDQGTREKWFSLWGKAVERSRGWVDNDATDADLE
;
A
#
# COMPACT_ATOMS: atom_id res chain seq x y z
N MET A 1 -60.17 2.65 19.04
CA MET A 1 -59.69 3.71 18.12
C MET A 1 -58.68 3.06 17.17
N LEU A 2 -59.14 2.22 16.24
CA LEU A 2 -59.61 2.56 14.88
C LEU A 2 -58.48 2.97 13.92
N LEU A 3 -57.89 1.97 13.28
CA LEU A 3 -57.39 2.09 11.91
C LEU A 3 -58.59 2.16 10.95
N GLY A 4 -58.40 2.85 9.81
CA GLY A 4 -58.67 2.22 8.51
C GLY A 4 -60.03 2.45 7.82
N ALA A 5 -59.98 3.35 6.83
CA ALA A 5 -60.17 3.03 5.41
C ALA A 5 -61.53 3.31 4.69
N TYR A 6 -61.39 3.37 3.35
CA TYR A 6 -62.38 3.52 2.25
C TYR A 6 -63.03 4.92 2.10
N ARG A 7 -62.94 5.66 0.97
CA ARG A 7 -62.94 5.42 -0.52
C ARG A 7 -64.32 5.72 -1.14
N ALA A 8 -64.34 6.58 -2.17
CA ALA A 8 -65.24 6.63 -3.35
C ALA A 8 -65.38 8.10 -3.84
N ASN A 9 -65.57 8.46 -5.11
CA ASN A 9 -65.31 7.83 -6.43
C ASN A 9 -65.51 8.92 -7.53
N LEU A 10 -65.35 8.55 -8.83
CA LEU A 10 -65.79 9.25 -10.08
C LEU A 10 -64.79 10.30 -10.66
N LEU A 11 -64.48 10.39 -11.98
CA LEU A 11 -64.75 9.60 -13.22
C LEU A 11 -63.67 9.89 -14.33
N TYR A 12 -63.37 8.90 -15.18
CA TYR A 12 -62.97 8.92 -16.63
C TYR A 12 -61.84 9.83 -17.23
N THR A 13 -60.79 9.15 -17.75
CA THR A 13 -59.97 9.24 -19.01
C THR A 13 -60.24 10.33 -20.10
N PRO A 14 -59.35 10.53 -21.12
CA PRO A 14 -57.87 10.73 -21.21
C PRO A 14 -57.57 11.99 -22.14
N PRO A 15 -56.62 12.04 -23.12
CA PRO A 15 -55.16 11.79 -23.21
C PRO A 15 -54.33 13.06 -23.65
N PHE A 16 -52.98 13.09 -23.55
CA PHE A 16 -52.02 13.92 -24.35
C PHE A 16 -50.57 13.40 -24.05
N ALA A 17 -49.66 13.05 -24.98
CA ALA A 17 -48.99 13.73 -26.11
C ALA A 17 -47.68 14.48 -25.75
N LEU A 18 -46.63 14.28 -26.57
CA LEU A 18 -45.25 14.78 -26.40
C LEU A 18 -45.05 16.22 -26.92
N ALA A 19 -44.19 17.00 -26.25
CA ALA A 19 -43.53 18.17 -26.83
C ALA A 19 -42.15 18.44 -26.16
N ARG A 20 -41.14 18.80 -26.96
CA ARG A 20 -39.81 19.27 -26.51
C ARG A 20 -39.83 20.79 -26.25
N PRO A 21 -38.93 21.33 -25.41
CA PRO A 21 -38.53 22.73 -25.47
C PRO A 21 -37.12 22.92 -26.09
N THR A 22 -37.00 23.93 -26.94
CA THR A 22 -35.76 24.42 -27.55
C THR A 22 -35.13 25.51 -26.67
N PHE A 23 -33.80 25.57 -26.56
CA PHE A 23 -33.11 26.68 -25.90
C PHE A 23 -32.83 27.84 -26.86
N PHE A 24 -33.03 29.07 -26.39
CA PHE A 24 -32.72 30.33 -27.08
C PHE A 24 -31.64 31.11 -26.31
N LEU A 25 -30.65 31.67 -27.01
CA LEU A 25 -29.71 32.65 -26.45
C LEU A 25 -30.25 34.08 -26.57
N PRO A 26 -29.87 34.99 -25.64
CA PRO A 26 -29.81 36.41 -25.89
C PRO A 26 -28.37 36.94 -25.94
N LEU A 27 -28.08 37.74 -26.97
CA LEU A 27 -26.93 38.66 -27.04
C LEU A 27 -27.19 39.90 -26.18
N LEU A 28 -26.16 40.45 -25.52
CA LEU A 28 -26.15 41.86 -25.12
C LEU A 28 -24.75 42.48 -25.23
N GLN A 29 -24.73 43.79 -25.48
CA GLN A 29 -23.56 44.52 -25.98
C GLN A 29 -22.67 45.09 -24.87
N GLY A 30 -21.38 45.19 -25.16
CA GLY A 30 -20.34 45.59 -24.20
C GLY A 30 -20.23 47.08 -23.87
N ARG A 31 -19.16 47.39 -23.14
CA ARG A 31 -18.45 48.68 -23.19
C ARG A 31 -16.99 48.48 -22.81
N SER A 32 -16.11 49.17 -23.52
CA SER A 32 -14.66 49.14 -23.36
C SER A 32 -14.15 50.39 -22.62
N HIS A 33 -13.01 50.26 -21.94
CA HIS A 33 -12.10 51.37 -21.71
C HIS A 33 -10.65 50.92 -21.93
N THR A 34 -9.82 51.85 -22.39
CA THR A 34 -8.55 51.61 -23.09
C THR A 34 -7.38 52.34 -22.43
N THR A 35 -6.21 51.67 -22.35
CA THR A 35 -4.84 52.22 -22.41
C THR A 35 -3.88 51.05 -22.70
N SER A 36 -3.20 50.90 -23.85
CA SER A 36 -2.03 51.64 -24.40
C SER A 36 -0.78 51.61 -23.49
N HIS A 37 0.45 51.23 -23.90
CA HIS A 37 1.01 50.62 -25.13
C HIS A 37 2.46 50.05 -24.80
N PRO A 38 3.35 49.56 -25.72
CA PRO A 38 4.26 48.41 -25.48
C PRO A 38 5.77 48.79 -25.71
N PRO A 39 6.69 48.04 -26.39
CA PRO A 39 6.95 46.57 -26.58
C PRO A 39 8.44 46.13 -26.39
N CYS A 40 8.72 44.81 -26.46
CA CYS A 40 9.92 44.19 -27.08
C CYS A 40 9.69 42.65 -27.17
N SER A 41 9.45 42.01 -28.33
CA SER A 41 10.38 41.53 -29.38
C SER A 41 11.43 40.51 -28.87
N THR A 42 11.72 39.34 -29.47
CA THR A 42 11.67 38.89 -30.90
C THR A 42 11.47 37.36 -31.09
N GLY A 43 11.17 36.91 -32.33
CA GLY A 43 11.26 35.51 -32.84
C GLY A 43 9.90 34.77 -32.95
N LEU A 44 9.18 34.68 -34.09
CA LEU A 44 9.46 33.98 -35.38
C LEU A 44 9.92 32.52 -35.20
N SER A 45 9.37 31.49 -35.89
CA SER A 45 8.41 31.42 -37.03
C SER A 45 7.78 30.01 -37.11
N LEU A 46 6.49 29.81 -37.48
CA LEU A 46 5.98 29.37 -38.81
C LEU A 46 6.55 28.01 -39.31
N VAL A 47 5.80 27.01 -39.83
CA VAL A 47 4.65 27.01 -40.77
C VAL A 47 3.75 25.73 -40.64
N ALA A 48 2.44 25.89 -40.85
CA ALA A 48 1.34 25.00 -41.36
C ALA A 48 1.36 23.44 -41.19
N CYS A 49 0.25 22.73 -40.94
CA CYS A 49 -1.10 22.68 -41.56
C CYS A 49 -1.17 22.24 -43.04
N LEU A 50 -1.83 21.10 -43.31
CA LEU A 50 -2.84 20.91 -44.37
C LEU A 50 -3.65 19.59 -44.14
N PRO A 51 -4.92 19.45 -44.59
CA PRO A 51 -5.78 18.33 -44.21
C PRO A 51 -6.43 17.53 -45.38
N SER A 52 -7.19 16.47 -44.99
CA SER A 52 -8.54 16.10 -45.50
C SER A 52 -8.77 15.06 -46.62
N ARG A 53 -9.92 14.33 -46.48
CA ARG A 53 -10.77 13.65 -47.51
C ARG A 53 -10.27 12.30 -48.08
N ASN A 54 -11.10 11.30 -48.49
CA ASN A 54 -12.58 11.17 -48.58
C ASN A 54 -13.08 9.69 -48.77
N ILE A 55 -14.32 9.38 -48.30
CA ILE A 55 -15.43 8.60 -48.98
C ILE A 55 -15.15 7.16 -49.52
N ALA A 56 -15.66 6.08 -48.88
CA ALA A 56 -16.91 5.29 -49.16
C ALA A 56 -16.77 4.14 -50.23
N THR A 57 -17.61 3.11 -50.41
CA THR A 57 -19.01 2.80 -50.02
C THR A 57 -19.33 1.26 -50.16
N CYS A 58 -20.46 0.82 -49.57
CA CYS A 58 -21.36 -0.31 -49.99
C CYS A 58 -21.13 -1.81 -49.60
N LEU A 59 -22.19 -2.32 -48.93
CA LEU A 59 -22.74 -3.69 -48.78
C LEU A 59 -23.22 -4.30 -50.15
N PRO A 60 -23.80 -5.54 -50.29
CA PRO A 60 -24.60 -6.28 -49.28
C PRO A 60 -24.71 -7.84 -49.33
N PHE A 61 -25.55 -8.37 -48.42
CA PHE A 61 -26.38 -9.61 -48.46
C PHE A 61 -25.76 -10.99 -48.78
N LEU A 62 -25.90 -11.95 -47.83
CA LEU A 62 -26.82 -13.10 -47.94
C LEU A 62 -26.84 -13.99 -46.68
N SER A 63 -28.05 -14.22 -46.17
CA SER A 63 -28.52 -15.40 -45.41
C SER A 63 -29.52 -16.13 -46.33
N PRO A 64 -29.87 -17.43 -46.18
CA PRO A 64 -30.42 -17.98 -44.92
C PRO A 64 -30.36 -19.53 -44.69
N LEU A 65 -31.10 -19.95 -43.64
CA LEU A 65 -31.79 -21.25 -43.42
C LEU A 65 -31.11 -22.41 -42.65
N LEU A 66 -31.84 -22.82 -41.58
CA LEU A 66 -32.08 -24.19 -41.07
C LEU A 66 -30.88 -24.97 -40.46
N SER A 67 -31.04 -25.81 -39.43
CA SER A 67 -32.23 -26.39 -38.76
C SER A 67 -31.95 -26.79 -37.30
N TRP A 68 -33.02 -26.99 -36.51
CA TRP A 68 -32.99 -27.73 -35.23
C TRP A 68 -33.04 -29.26 -35.48
N PRO A 69 -32.72 -30.08 -34.47
CA PRO A 69 -33.75 -31.03 -34.02
C PRO A 69 -33.90 -31.17 -32.49
N THR A 70 -35.13 -31.45 -32.06
CA THR A 70 -35.51 -31.88 -30.71
C THR A 70 -36.15 -33.27 -30.76
N VAL A 71 -35.65 -34.22 -29.95
CA VAL A 71 -36.29 -35.52 -29.57
C VAL A 71 -35.74 -35.85 -28.17
N THR A 72 -36.43 -35.79 -27.01
CA THR A 72 -37.67 -36.41 -26.47
C THR A 72 -37.61 -37.89 -26.06
N ARG A 73 -37.51 -38.13 -24.72
CA ARG A 73 -38.01 -39.30 -23.92
C ARG A 73 -37.35 -40.68 -24.16
N SER A 74 -37.31 -41.66 -23.25
CA SER A 74 -37.53 -41.88 -21.77
C SER A 74 -37.46 -43.43 -21.51
N PRO A 75 -37.84 -44.05 -20.36
CA PRO A 75 -37.57 -43.88 -18.91
C PRO A 75 -37.04 -45.21 -18.24
N THR A 76 -37.43 -45.52 -16.99
CA THR A 76 -37.23 -46.74 -16.13
C THR A 76 -35.94 -46.77 -15.28
N SER A 77 -35.97 -46.56 -13.93
CA SER A 77 -36.48 -47.36 -12.77
C SER A 77 -35.50 -48.46 -12.34
N THR A 78 -35.17 -48.75 -11.06
CA THR A 78 -35.92 -48.78 -9.77
C THR A 78 -35.01 -48.38 -8.57
N ALA A 79 -35.49 -47.81 -7.45
CA ALA A 79 -35.98 -48.45 -6.20
C ALA A 79 -34.91 -49.36 -5.49
N ASP A 80 -34.73 -49.42 -4.16
CA ASP A 80 -35.56 -49.08 -2.98
C ASP A 80 -34.72 -48.87 -1.68
N GLY A 81 -35.36 -48.47 -0.56
CA GLY A 81 -34.87 -48.75 0.82
C GLY A 81 -34.55 -47.53 1.69
N LEU A 82 -35.51 -46.88 2.38
CA LEU A 82 -36.08 -47.24 3.70
C LEU A 82 -35.05 -47.46 4.85
N SER A 83 -35.00 -46.51 5.78
CA SER A 83 -35.57 -46.72 7.13
C SER A 83 -35.58 -45.43 7.96
N ALA A 84 -36.57 -45.29 8.83
CA ALA A 84 -36.66 -44.23 9.84
C ALA A 84 -36.62 -44.88 11.24
N VAL A 85 -36.11 -44.17 12.24
CA VAL A 85 -36.36 -44.49 13.66
C VAL A 85 -36.62 -43.21 14.45
N GLU A 86 -37.61 -43.31 15.35
CA GLU A 86 -38.17 -42.33 16.26
C GLU A 86 -37.14 -41.80 17.29
N SER A 87 -37.13 -40.50 17.61
CA SER A 87 -37.94 -39.78 18.61
C SER A 87 -37.54 -39.99 20.09
N THR A 88 -37.30 -38.89 20.82
CA THR A 88 -37.78 -38.70 22.21
C THR A 88 -37.84 -37.20 22.56
N LEU A 89 -38.80 -36.80 23.38
CA LEU A 89 -38.96 -35.44 23.91
C LEU A 89 -38.16 -35.23 25.21
N LEU A 90 -37.88 -33.96 25.60
CA LEU A 90 -38.45 -33.35 26.83
C LEU A 90 -37.98 -31.91 27.16
N ASN A 91 -38.97 -31.03 27.34
CA ASN A 91 -39.12 -29.94 28.33
C ASN A 91 -38.04 -28.86 28.60
N LYS A 92 -38.48 -27.60 28.35
CA LYS A 92 -38.56 -26.47 29.31
C LYS A 92 -37.35 -26.14 30.21
N ARG A 93 -36.86 -24.88 30.12
CA ARG A 93 -37.37 -23.76 30.94
C ARG A 93 -36.79 -22.40 30.52
N SER A 94 -37.66 -21.40 30.47
CA SER A 94 -37.34 -19.97 30.43
C SER A 94 -37.02 -19.42 31.83
N VAL A 95 -36.04 -18.53 31.96
CA VAL A 95 -35.93 -17.61 33.11
C VAL A 95 -35.46 -16.23 32.63
N THR A 96 -36.37 -15.26 32.71
CA THR A 96 -36.07 -13.83 32.89
C THR A 96 -36.14 -13.48 34.37
N PRO A 97 -35.40 -12.44 34.80
CA PRO A 97 -36.02 -11.39 35.63
C PRO A 97 -35.66 -10.00 35.08
N HIS A 98 -36.64 -9.18 34.69
CA HIS A 98 -37.44 -8.27 35.53
C HIS A 98 -36.79 -6.90 35.82
N TYR A 99 -37.43 -5.88 35.24
CA TYR A 99 -37.34 -4.47 35.65
C TYR A 99 -37.86 -4.27 37.08
N CYS A 100 -37.33 -3.26 37.78
CA CYS A 100 -38.06 -2.57 38.84
C CYS A 100 -37.74 -1.06 38.83
N HIS A 101 -38.77 -0.21 38.90
CA HIS A 101 -38.65 1.23 39.11
C HIS A 101 -38.51 1.53 40.61
N SER A 102 -37.74 2.57 40.99
CA SER A 102 -38.29 3.79 41.61
C SER A 102 -37.22 4.76 42.16
N SER A 103 -37.33 6.05 41.78
CA SER A 103 -37.08 7.26 42.60
C SER A 103 -35.83 7.38 43.51
N GLN A 104 -35.00 8.41 43.30
CA GLN A 104 -35.11 9.73 43.95
C GLN A 104 -33.95 10.66 43.54
N LEU A 105 -34.22 11.96 43.41
CA LEU A 105 -33.21 13.03 43.31
C LEU A 105 -32.62 13.32 44.70
N PRO A 106 -31.38 13.83 44.77
CA PRO A 106 -31.19 15.08 45.51
C PRO A 106 -30.63 16.23 44.68
N SER A 107 -31.01 17.44 45.07
CA SER A 107 -30.58 18.73 44.54
C SER A 107 -29.15 19.12 44.89
N SER A 108 -28.53 19.91 44.03
CA SER A 108 -27.25 20.61 44.24
C SER A 108 -27.25 21.56 45.43
N PRO A 109 -26.05 21.93 45.93
CA PRO A 109 -25.77 23.28 46.42
C PRO A 109 -24.79 24.03 45.49
N PRO A 110 -24.87 25.37 45.40
CA PRO A 110 -24.02 26.18 44.53
C PRO A 110 -22.68 26.54 45.18
N TYR A 111 -21.66 26.82 44.38
CA TYR A 111 -20.47 27.55 44.82
C TYR A 111 -20.26 28.81 43.98
N SER A 112 -20.47 29.96 44.61
CA SER A 112 -20.23 31.28 44.04
C SER A 112 -18.88 31.84 44.51
N SER A 113 -18.09 32.36 43.57
CA SER A 113 -17.17 33.50 43.72
C SER A 113 -16.27 33.60 44.97
N ARG A 114 -14.95 33.59 44.74
CA ARG A 114 -14.10 34.76 45.07
C ARG A 114 -12.76 34.71 44.34
N ALA A 115 -12.51 35.72 43.50
CA ALA A 115 -11.17 36.07 43.09
C ALA A 115 -10.48 36.89 44.19
N SER A 116 -9.18 36.69 44.39
CA SER A 116 -8.28 37.64 45.05
C SER A 116 -6.85 37.37 44.59
N PRO A 117 -5.99 38.41 44.46
CA PRO A 117 -4.83 38.36 43.59
C PRO A 117 -3.58 37.80 44.27
N LEU A 118 -2.83 36.94 43.57
CA LEU A 118 -1.45 36.63 43.92
C LEU A 118 -0.53 37.74 43.41
N ARG A 119 0.26 38.29 44.35
CA ARG A 119 1.12 39.45 44.12
C ARG A 119 2.41 39.03 43.43
N VAL A 120 2.83 39.85 42.46
CA VAL A 120 4.12 39.75 41.76
C VAL A 120 5.28 39.84 42.74
N ILE A 121 6.27 38.93 42.60
CA ILE A 121 7.65 39.16 43.04
C ILE A 121 8.53 39.10 41.79
N MET A 122 8.99 40.27 41.33
CA MET A 122 10.00 40.36 40.27
C MET A 122 11.39 40.13 40.86
N GLY A 123 12.03 39.02 40.50
CA GLY A 123 13.46 38.80 40.74
C GLY A 123 14.30 39.43 39.63
N SER A 124 14.86 40.61 39.88
CA SER A 124 15.72 41.32 38.93
C SER A 124 17.13 40.71 38.87
N GLY A 125 17.39 39.83 37.90
CA GLY A 125 18.73 39.31 37.60
C GLY A 125 19.45 40.18 36.56
N THR A 126 20.39 41.03 36.99
CA THR A 126 21.09 41.98 36.11
C THR A 126 22.15 41.31 35.22
N SER A 127 22.05 41.54 33.91
CA SER A 127 23.09 41.19 32.93
C SER A 127 24.30 42.14 33.04
N LYS A 128 25.52 41.58 32.97
CA LYS A 128 26.77 42.35 32.77
C LYS A 128 27.30 42.11 31.35
N PRO A 129 27.51 43.15 30.52
CA PRO A 129 28.28 43.03 29.29
C PRO A 129 29.78 43.17 29.58
N VAL A 130 30.61 42.33 28.97
CA VAL A 130 32.08 42.46 29.01
C VAL A 130 32.54 43.17 27.74
N THR A 131 33.13 44.35 27.91
CA THR A 131 33.81 45.10 26.84
C THR A 131 35.26 44.66 26.72
N HIS A 132 35.72 44.30 25.52
CA HIS A 132 37.15 44.24 25.21
C HIS A 132 37.54 45.34 24.23
N THR A 133 38.61 46.05 24.58
CA THR A 133 39.11 47.25 23.92
C THR A 133 40.14 46.91 22.84
N SER A 134 40.16 47.72 21.78
CA SER A 134 41.16 47.69 20.72
C SER A 134 42.45 48.41 21.14
N GLY A 135 43.61 47.79 20.93
CA GLY A 135 44.93 48.42 21.02
C GLY A 135 45.79 48.02 19.81
N SER A 136 46.50 48.98 19.20
CA SER A 136 47.22 48.78 17.93
C SER A 136 48.70 49.19 17.99
N SER A 137 49.47 48.78 16.96
CA SER A 137 50.84 49.28 16.65
C SER A 137 51.93 48.81 17.64
N ARG A 138 53.22 48.56 17.32
CA ARG A 138 54.16 48.81 16.19
C ARG A 138 55.41 47.89 16.43
N ARG A 139 56.37 47.60 15.54
CA ARG A 139 56.59 47.73 14.08
C ARG A 139 57.89 46.97 13.72
N SER A 140 57.93 46.11 12.69
CA SER A 140 59.22 45.82 11.99
C SER A 140 59.01 45.18 10.61
N PHE A 141 59.62 45.78 9.58
CA PHE A 141 59.65 45.28 8.21
C PHE A 141 61.00 44.63 7.90
N ARG A 142 61.01 43.52 7.16
CA ARG A 142 62.03 43.23 6.14
C ARG A 142 61.53 42.14 5.18
N THR A 143 61.27 42.54 3.93
CA THR A 143 61.21 41.63 2.77
C THR A 143 62.62 41.47 2.18
N PRO A 144 62.86 40.39 1.41
CA PRO A 144 62.98 40.60 -0.03
C PRO A 144 62.39 39.50 -0.94
N SER A 145 61.84 39.96 -2.06
CA SER A 145 61.79 39.36 -3.42
C SER A 145 61.42 37.88 -3.66
N LEU A 146 60.27 37.72 -4.34
CA LEU A 146 60.04 36.96 -5.58
C LEU A 146 60.41 35.46 -5.68
N GLN A 147 59.38 34.61 -5.78
CA GLN A 147 59.01 33.95 -7.06
C GLN A 147 57.61 33.34 -6.99
N SER A 148 56.97 33.13 -8.15
CA SER A 148 55.57 32.71 -8.25
C SER A 148 55.39 31.20 -8.30
N THR A 149 54.37 30.67 -7.61
CA THR A 149 53.53 29.58 -8.12
C THR A 149 52.11 29.71 -7.53
N ALA A 150 51.08 29.60 -8.38
CA ALA A 150 49.70 29.58 -7.92
C ALA A 150 49.29 28.13 -7.59
N ALA A 151 49.03 27.83 -6.31
CA ALA A 151 48.60 26.52 -5.86
C ALA A 151 47.08 26.51 -5.61
N THR A 152 46.34 25.80 -6.47
CA THR A 152 44.88 25.64 -6.36
C THR A 152 44.53 24.67 -5.23
N THR A 153 43.94 25.16 -4.15
CA THR A 153 43.58 24.34 -2.98
C THR A 153 42.39 23.40 -3.28
N LYS A 154 42.67 22.18 -3.74
CA LYS A 154 41.67 21.11 -3.80
C LYS A 154 41.23 20.73 -2.38
N LYS A 155 39.93 20.88 -2.07
CA LYS A 155 39.32 20.20 -0.92
C LYS A 155 39.39 18.68 -1.18
N GLN A 156 40.26 17.98 -0.46
CA GLN A 156 40.24 16.51 -0.43
C GLN A 156 39.03 16.04 0.38
N SER A 157 38.22 15.17 -0.23
CA SER A 157 37.21 14.40 0.48
C SER A 157 37.90 13.43 1.44
N ILE A 158 37.53 13.47 2.72
CA ILE A 158 38.00 12.49 3.70
C ILE A 158 37.23 11.20 3.46
N VAL A 159 37.78 10.32 2.63
CA VAL A 159 37.36 8.92 2.53
C VAL A 159 37.87 8.20 3.79
N PRO A 160 37.03 7.46 4.53
CA PRO A 160 37.51 6.71 5.69
C PRO A 160 38.57 5.67 5.27
N PRO A 161 39.63 5.46 6.05
CA PRO A 161 40.70 4.54 5.67
C PRO A 161 40.20 3.09 5.64
N ARG A 162 40.58 2.35 4.58
CA ARG A 162 40.31 0.90 4.43
C ARG A 162 40.80 0.16 5.68
N PRO A 163 40.03 -0.78 6.27
CA PRO A 163 40.48 -1.57 7.41
C PRO A 163 41.80 -2.29 7.08
N LYS A 164 42.74 -2.31 8.02
CA LYS A 164 44.12 -2.80 7.80
C LYS A 164 44.28 -4.33 7.87
N ASN A 165 43.19 -5.06 8.10
CA ASN A 165 43.18 -6.53 8.07
C ASN A 165 42.62 -6.98 6.71
N GLY A 166 43.22 -7.99 6.09
CA GLY A 166 42.97 -8.39 4.69
C GLY A 166 41.59 -8.99 4.37
N GLU A 167 40.61 -8.88 5.26
CA GLU A 167 39.22 -9.25 4.99
C GLU A 167 38.50 -8.07 4.33
N ARG A 168 38.08 -8.27 3.07
CA ARG A 168 37.23 -7.29 2.37
C ARG A 168 35.88 -7.20 3.04
N GLU A 169 35.45 -5.99 3.40
CA GLU A 169 34.11 -5.69 3.89
C GLU A 169 33.06 -6.27 2.91
N ALA A 170 32.13 -7.06 3.42
CA ALA A 170 31.11 -7.72 2.62
C ALA A 170 29.85 -6.85 2.53
N PHE A 171 29.41 -6.58 1.30
CA PHE A 171 28.20 -5.81 1.04
C PHE A 171 27.09 -6.70 0.50
N THR A 172 25.86 -6.32 0.77
CA THR A 172 24.66 -6.86 0.14
C THR A 172 23.93 -5.72 -0.56
N ALA A 173 23.19 -6.03 -1.61
CA ALA A 173 22.39 -5.03 -2.30
C ALA A 173 20.90 -5.41 -2.34
N ALA A 174 20.04 -4.44 -2.60
CA ALA A 174 18.62 -4.65 -2.77
C ALA A 174 18.04 -3.77 -3.87
N ILE A 175 17.26 -4.39 -4.76
CA ILE A 175 16.32 -3.71 -5.64
C ILE A 175 14.99 -3.60 -4.88
N ASP A 176 14.47 -2.40 -4.70
CA ASP A 176 13.14 -2.14 -4.14
C ASP A 176 12.25 -1.50 -5.21
N GLN A 177 11.39 -2.32 -5.82
CA GLN A 177 10.45 -1.93 -6.85
C GLN A 177 9.11 -1.56 -6.20
N GLY A 178 9.02 -0.34 -5.65
CA GLY A 178 7.79 0.17 -5.05
C GLY A 178 6.76 0.63 -6.10
N THR A 179 5.53 0.90 -5.66
CA THR A 179 4.43 1.31 -6.55
C THR A 179 4.65 2.64 -7.28
N THR A 180 5.33 3.62 -6.65
CA THR A 180 5.55 4.95 -7.24
C THR A 180 7.01 5.21 -7.64
N SER A 181 7.93 4.32 -7.27
CA SER A 181 9.36 4.51 -7.48
C SER A 181 10.14 3.21 -7.33
N SER A 182 11.14 3.02 -8.18
CA SER A 182 12.16 1.98 -8.00
C SER A 182 13.34 2.55 -7.22
N ARG A 183 14.01 1.70 -6.43
CA ARG A 183 15.26 2.02 -5.71
C ARG A 183 16.28 0.92 -5.88
N PHE A 184 17.56 1.28 -5.75
CA PHE A 184 18.64 0.33 -5.53
C PHE A 184 19.52 0.83 -4.39
N LEU A 185 19.79 -0.04 -3.42
CA LEU A 185 20.56 0.25 -2.21
C LEU A 185 21.66 -0.80 -2.01
N ILE A 186 22.82 -0.36 -1.54
CA ILE A 186 23.96 -1.21 -1.18
C ILE A 186 24.24 -1.01 0.31
N PHE A 187 24.16 -2.08 1.09
CA PHE A 187 24.29 -2.13 2.54
C PHE A 187 25.59 -2.84 2.94
N ASP A 188 26.22 -2.37 4.02
CA ASP A 188 27.29 -3.10 4.69
C ASP A 188 26.75 -4.20 5.63
N GLY A 189 27.66 -4.94 6.28
CA GLY A 189 27.32 -5.99 7.25
C GLY A 189 26.60 -5.52 8.51
N SER A 190 26.50 -4.20 8.76
CA SER A 190 25.69 -3.61 9.85
C SER A 190 24.25 -3.26 9.42
N GLY A 191 23.93 -3.45 8.13
CA GLY A 191 22.67 -2.99 7.53
C GLY A 191 22.63 -1.48 7.28
N THR A 192 23.78 -0.81 7.24
CA THR A 192 23.84 0.64 6.95
C THR A 192 23.99 0.87 5.43
N PRO A 193 23.09 1.66 4.79
CA PRO A 193 23.18 1.93 3.36
C PRO A 193 24.40 2.81 3.03
N ARG A 194 25.35 2.26 2.26
CA ARG A 194 26.55 2.96 1.79
C ARG A 194 26.37 3.63 0.43
N ALA A 195 25.46 3.14 -0.41
CA ALA A 195 25.05 3.84 -1.63
C ALA A 195 23.56 3.59 -1.91
N SER A 196 22.89 4.58 -2.52
CA SER A 196 21.49 4.47 -2.92
C SER A 196 21.14 5.35 -4.11
N HIS A 197 20.17 4.93 -4.90
CA HIS A 197 19.47 5.75 -5.88
C HIS A 197 17.98 5.37 -5.91
N GLN A 198 17.15 6.33 -6.30
CA GLN A 198 15.69 6.21 -6.43
C GLN A 198 15.27 6.95 -7.69
N VAL A 199 14.36 6.35 -8.45
CA VAL A 199 13.75 6.89 -9.67
C VAL A 199 12.24 6.71 -9.53
N GLU A 200 11.49 7.81 -9.58
CA GLU A 200 10.03 7.78 -9.73
C GLU A 200 9.66 7.45 -11.19
N PHE A 201 8.52 6.79 -11.39
CA PHE A 201 8.05 6.35 -12.70
C PHE A 201 6.54 6.59 -12.85
N GLU A 202 6.05 6.65 -14.07
CA GLU A 202 4.69 7.11 -14.38
C GLU A 202 3.61 6.20 -13.75
N GLN A 203 2.50 6.81 -13.36
CA GLN A 203 1.31 6.12 -12.86
C GLN A 203 0.21 6.35 -13.90
N LEU A 204 -0.17 5.31 -14.64
CA LEU A 204 -1.15 5.42 -15.71
C LEU A 204 -2.56 5.20 -15.14
N TYR A 205 -3.47 6.13 -15.44
CA TYR A 205 -4.87 6.07 -15.02
C TYR A 205 -5.79 6.15 -16.25
N PRO A 206 -5.99 5.05 -17.01
CA PRO A 206 -6.81 5.08 -18.23
C PRO A 206 -8.27 5.45 -17.97
N HIS A 207 -8.80 5.04 -16.82
CA HIS A 207 -10.16 5.28 -16.36
C HIS A 207 -10.18 5.47 -14.82
N SER A 208 -11.30 5.95 -14.27
CA SER A 208 -11.48 6.05 -12.82
C SER A 208 -11.33 4.69 -12.13
N GLY A 209 -10.54 4.62 -11.06
CA GLY A 209 -10.24 3.38 -10.34
C GLY A 209 -9.26 2.42 -11.04
N TRP A 210 -8.85 2.71 -12.28
CA TRP A 210 -7.89 1.90 -13.02
C TRP A 210 -6.47 2.43 -12.80
N ILE A 211 -5.52 1.54 -12.52
CA ILE A 211 -4.12 1.89 -12.25
C ILE A 211 -3.22 0.90 -12.97
N GLU A 212 -2.36 1.43 -13.85
CA GLU A 212 -1.46 0.68 -14.71
C GLU A 212 -0.02 1.21 -14.64
N HIS A 213 0.94 0.32 -14.90
CA HIS A 213 2.35 0.67 -15.13
C HIS A 213 2.83 0.04 -16.43
N ASP A 214 3.69 0.73 -17.20
CA ASP A 214 4.43 0.09 -18.30
C ASP A 214 5.49 -0.85 -17.71
N PRO A 215 5.45 -2.17 -18.01
CA PRO A 215 6.45 -3.12 -17.52
C PRO A 215 7.87 -2.80 -17.99
N TYR A 216 8.05 -2.09 -19.11
CA TYR A 216 9.36 -1.61 -19.56
C TYR A 216 9.87 -0.41 -18.75
N GLU A 217 8.99 0.47 -18.27
CA GLU A 217 9.38 1.59 -17.41
C GLU A 217 9.81 1.10 -16.01
N ILE A 218 9.14 0.06 -15.50
CA ILE A 218 9.58 -0.66 -14.29
C ILE A 218 11.03 -1.16 -14.46
N LEU A 219 11.36 -1.82 -15.57
CA LEU A 219 12.72 -2.30 -15.83
C LEU A 219 13.73 -1.16 -15.99
N LYS A 220 13.36 -0.11 -16.75
CA LYS A 220 14.21 1.05 -17.00
C LYS A 220 14.58 1.77 -15.70
N SER A 221 13.60 2.01 -14.83
CA SER A 221 13.81 2.67 -13.53
C SER A 221 14.67 1.83 -12.58
N VAL A 222 14.52 0.50 -12.58
CA VAL A 222 15.39 -0.43 -11.81
C VAL A 222 16.84 -0.38 -12.34
N ASN A 223 17.05 -0.50 -13.65
CA ASN A 223 18.38 -0.47 -14.25
C ASN A 223 19.09 0.87 -14.00
N GLU A 224 18.38 2.00 -14.14
CA GLU A 224 18.91 3.33 -13.83
C GLU A 224 19.31 3.47 -12.35
N CYS A 225 18.54 2.87 -11.44
CA CYS A 225 18.90 2.81 -10.02
C CYS A 225 20.16 1.97 -9.79
N ILE A 226 20.25 0.79 -10.40
CA ILE A 226 21.43 -0.09 -10.32
C ILE A 226 22.68 0.65 -10.78
N GLU A 227 22.66 1.26 -11.98
CA GLU A 227 23.79 2.00 -12.53
C GLU A 227 24.24 3.14 -11.62
N LYS A 228 23.30 4.00 -11.20
CA LYS A 228 23.63 5.22 -10.45
C LYS A 228 24.02 4.97 -8.99
N ALA A 229 23.44 3.98 -8.31
CA ALA A 229 23.90 3.61 -6.97
C ALA A 229 25.23 2.86 -7.01
N THR A 230 25.44 1.96 -7.99
CA THR A 230 26.74 1.30 -8.16
C THR A 230 27.83 2.32 -8.48
N LYS A 231 27.57 3.32 -9.34
CA LYS A 231 28.50 4.43 -9.58
C LYS A 231 28.88 5.16 -8.27
N LYS A 232 27.89 5.55 -7.45
CA LYS A 232 28.13 6.19 -6.13
C LYS A 232 28.92 5.31 -5.16
N PHE A 233 28.85 3.98 -5.31
CA PHE A 233 29.61 3.02 -4.51
C PHE A 233 31.07 2.93 -4.98
N LEU A 234 31.30 2.86 -6.30
CA LEU A 234 32.64 2.92 -6.89
C LEU A 234 33.34 4.26 -6.62
N ASP A 235 32.61 5.38 -6.68
CA ASP A 235 33.11 6.73 -6.35
C ASP A 235 33.59 6.85 -4.88
N LYS A 236 33.21 5.90 -4.00
CA LYS A 236 33.68 5.81 -2.60
C LYS A 236 34.91 4.90 -2.42
N GLY A 237 35.41 4.28 -3.49
CA GLY A 237 36.60 3.43 -3.48
C GLY A 237 36.33 1.94 -3.22
N TYR A 238 35.08 1.50 -3.30
CA TYR A 238 34.71 0.08 -3.25
C TYR A 238 34.72 -0.56 -4.65
N GLU A 239 34.70 -1.89 -4.73
CA GLU A 239 34.71 -2.66 -5.97
C GLU A 239 33.39 -3.44 -6.14
N VAL A 240 32.94 -3.70 -7.38
CA VAL A 240 31.68 -4.47 -7.62
C VAL A 240 31.72 -5.84 -6.91
N GLY A 241 32.88 -6.52 -6.90
CA GLY A 241 33.07 -7.80 -6.21
C GLY A 241 33.03 -7.74 -4.67
N ASP A 242 32.90 -6.55 -4.08
CA ASP A 242 32.63 -6.41 -2.64
C ASP A 242 31.13 -6.65 -2.33
N ILE A 243 30.24 -6.49 -3.33
CA ILE A 243 28.83 -6.91 -3.27
C ILE A 243 28.74 -8.43 -3.46
N LYS A 244 28.29 -9.16 -2.42
CA LYS A 244 28.29 -10.64 -2.40
C LYS A 244 27.03 -11.25 -3.00
N ALA A 245 25.90 -10.58 -2.83
CA ALA A 245 24.62 -10.92 -3.46
C ALA A 245 23.69 -9.71 -3.45
N LEU A 246 22.64 -9.78 -4.27
CA LEU A 246 21.51 -8.86 -4.21
C LEU A 246 20.18 -9.58 -3.93
N GLY A 247 19.29 -8.87 -3.25
CA GLY A 247 17.90 -9.25 -3.07
C GLY A 247 16.96 -8.42 -3.95
N ILE A 248 15.80 -8.97 -4.25
CA ILE A 248 14.70 -8.26 -4.90
C ILE A 248 13.53 -8.15 -3.92
N THR A 249 12.98 -6.95 -3.83
CA THR A 249 11.69 -6.69 -3.20
C THR A 249 10.84 -5.81 -4.09
N ASN A 250 9.53 -6.02 -4.05
CA ASN A 250 8.59 -5.47 -5.02
C ASN A 250 7.21 -5.24 -4.42
N GLN A 251 6.48 -4.28 -4.99
CA GLN A 251 5.03 -4.19 -4.83
C GLN A 251 4.40 -5.54 -5.18
N ARG A 252 3.63 -6.07 -4.25
CA ARG A 252 2.93 -7.35 -4.36
C ARG A 252 1.66 -7.19 -5.20
N GLU A 253 1.05 -8.32 -5.57
CA GLU A 253 -0.18 -8.47 -6.38
C GLU A 253 -0.17 -7.91 -7.82
N THR A 254 0.54 -6.80 -8.08
CA THR A 254 0.68 -6.16 -9.39
C THR A 254 1.06 -7.19 -10.46
N THR A 255 0.20 -7.33 -11.46
CA THR A 255 0.18 -8.48 -12.36
C THR A 255 0.75 -8.14 -13.72
N VAL A 256 1.78 -8.87 -14.15
CA VAL A 256 2.42 -8.75 -15.47
C VAL A 256 2.14 -10.01 -16.27
N VAL A 257 1.83 -9.83 -17.56
CA VAL A 257 1.69 -10.93 -18.54
C VAL A 257 2.50 -10.63 -19.79
N TRP A 258 3.26 -11.63 -20.25
CA TRP A 258 4.13 -11.49 -21.42
C TRP A 258 4.11 -12.74 -22.29
N ASP A 259 4.57 -12.56 -23.53
CA ASP A 259 4.71 -13.62 -24.51
C ASP A 259 5.99 -14.43 -24.24
N THR A 260 5.88 -15.70 -23.88
CA THR A 260 7.04 -16.55 -23.55
C THR A 260 8.06 -16.65 -24.69
N LYS A 261 7.64 -16.52 -25.95
CA LYS A 261 8.54 -16.63 -27.11
C LYS A 261 9.23 -15.32 -27.50
N THR A 262 8.62 -14.16 -27.18
CA THR A 262 9.17 -12.85 -27.57
C THR A 262 9.63 -11.99 -26.40
N GLY A 263 9.29 -12.36 -25.16
CA GLY A 263 9.59 -11.61 -23.93
C GLY A 263 8.81 -10.30 -23.79
N LYS A 264 7.94 -9.97 -24.75
CA LYS A 264 7.20 -8.70 -24.76
C LYS A 264 5.97 -8.79 -23.87
N PRO A 265 5.69 -7.77 -23.02
CA PRO A 265 4.41 -7.62 -22.35
C PRO A 265 3.26 -7.65 -23.36
N LEU A 266 2.16 -8.29 -22.96
CA LEU A 266 0.93 -8.39 -23.76
C LEU A 266 -0.12 -7.34 -23.38
N HIS A 267 0.12 -6.65 -22.26
CA HIS A 267 -0.66 -5.56 -21.69
C HIS A 267 0.24 -4.78 -20.72
N ASN A 268 -0.19 -3.59 -20.29
CA ASN A 268 0.40 -2.93 -19.12
C ASN A 268 0.21 -3.79 -17.86
N ALA A 269 1.07 -3.61 -16.86
CA ALA A 269 0.90 -4.24 -15.56
C ALA A 269 -0.34 -3.65 -14.86
N ILE A 270 -1.26 -4.50 -14.40
CA ILE A 270 -2.42 -4.06 -13.61
C ILE A 270 -1.99 -4.02 -12.15
N VAL A 271 -2.01 -2.83 -11.55
CA VAL A 271 -1.37 -2.53 -10.26
C VAL A 271 -2.28 -2.96 -9.10
N TRP A 272 -1.71 -3.33 -7.94
CA TRP A 272 -2.48 -3.83 -6.79
C TRP A 272 -3.74 -3.04 -6.39
N PRO A 273 -3.78 -1.68 -6.37
CA PRO A 273 -4.96 -0.92 -5.92
C PRO A 273 -6.04 -0.77 -6.99
N ASP A 274 -5.82 -1.28 -8.20
CA ASP A 274 -6.77 -1.22 -9.30
C ASP A 274 -8.11 -1.89 -8.94
N THR A 275 -9.21 -1.17 -9.18
CA THR A 275 -10.58 -1.61 -8.84
C THR A 275 -11.41 -2.06 -10.04
N ARG A 276 -10.84 -2.18 -11.26
CA ARG A 276 -11.57 -2.61 -12.47
C ARG A 276 -12.21 -3.99 -12.34
N THR A 277 -11.73 -4.78 -11.38
CA THR A 277 -12.19 -6.14 -11.11
C THR A 277 -13.34 -6.21 -10.10
N SER A 278 -13.87 -5.11 -9.55
CA SER A 278 -14.94 -5.14 -8.54
C SER A 278 -16.16 -5.98 -8.98
N ARG A 279 -16.69 -5.74 -10.18
CA ARG A 279 -17.81 -6.54 -10.72
C ARG A 279 -17.48 -8.02 -10.87
N LEU A 280 -16.27 -8.34 -11.33
CA LEU A 280 -15.77 -9.71 -11.40
C LEU A 280 -15.69 -10.35 -10.00
N VAL A 281 -15.28 -9.60 -8.98
CA VAL A 281 -15.28 -10.06 -7.58
C VAL A 281 -16.71 -10.37 -7.10
N HIS A 282 -17.70 -9.52 -7.41
CA HIS A 282 -19.11 -9.80 -7.06
C HIS A 282 -19.67 -11.03 -7.80
N GLU A 283 -19.30 -11.24 -9.07
CA GLU A 283 -19.61 -12.48 -9.82
C GLU A 283 -18.98 -13.71 -9.13
N LEU A 284 -17.68 -13.63 -8.83
CA LEU A 284 -16.89 -14.71 -8.23
C LEU A 284 -17.33 -15.05 -6.80
N ARG A 285 -17.83 -14.08 -6.02
CA ARG A 285 -18.44 -14.33 -4.69
C ARG A 285 -19.65 -15.29 -4.79
N ARG A 286 -20.40 -15.23 -5.90
CA ARG A 286 -21.59 -16.07 -6.17
C ARG A 286 -21.27 -17.42 -6.84
N LYS A 287 -20.02 -17.66 -7.25
CA LYS A 287 -19.60 -18.91 -7.89
C LYS A 287 -19.37 -20.01 -6.85
N GLU A 288 -19.88 -21.21 -7.12
CA GLU A 288 -19.71 -22.40 -6.27
C GLU A 288 -18.22 -22.68 -5.97
N GLY A 289 -17.88 -22.96 -4.71
CA GLY A 289 -16.51 -23.19 -4.27
C GLY A 289 -15.77 -21.95 -3.78
N SER A 290 -16.38 -20.75 -3.86
CA SER A 290 -15.78 -19.50 -3.35
C SER A 290 -15.48 -19.57 -1.84
N GLU A 291 -16.24 -20.37 -1.08
CA GLU A 291 -16.07 -20.61 0.36
C GLU A 291 -14.81 -21.42 0.74
N LYS A 292 -14.14 -22.04 -0.25
CA LYS A 292 -12.89 -22.79 -0.05
C LYS A 292 -11.66 -21.89 -0.17
N LEU A 293 -11.74 -20.83 -0.97
CA LEU A 293 -10.59 -19.99 -1.36
C LEU A 293 -9.79 -19.51 -0.15
N ARG A 294 -10.45 -18.95 0.86
CA ARG A 294 -9.78 -18.44 2.07
C ARG A 294 -9.02 -19.53 2.84
N ARG A 295 -9.54 -20.76 2.88
CA ARG A 295 -8.88 -21.89 3.55
C ARG A 295 -7.72 -22.48 2.74
N LEU A 296 -7.75 -22.33 1.42
CA LEU A 296 -6.69 -22.81 0.54
C LEU A 296 -5.55 -21.80 0.41
N CYS A 297 -5.82 -20.51 0.20
CA CYS A 297 -4.79 -19.49 -0.07
C CYS A 297 -4.66 -18.38 0.98
N GLY A 298 -5.44 -18.40 2.06
CA GLY A 298 -5.37 -17.39 3.14
C GLY A 298 -6.03 -16.03 2.81
N LEU A 299 -6.58 -15.85 1.62
CA LEU A 299 -7.09 -14.56 1.11
C LEU A 299 -8.61 -14.58 0.86
N PRO A 300 -9.33 -13.46 1.14
CA PRO A 300 -10.71 -13.26 0.72
C PRO A 300 -10.79 -12.76 -0.73
N LEU A 301 -11.94 -12.99 -1.38
CA LEU A 301 -12.25 -12.41 -2.69
C LEU A 301 -12.40 -10.88 -2.59
N SER A 302 -11.44 -10.18 -3.21
CA SER A 302 -11.35 -8.73 -3.33
C SER A 302 -10.68 -8.38 -4.68
N THR A 303 -10.62 -7.10 -5.03
CA THR A 303 -9.92 -6.64 -6.25
C THR A 303 -8.39 -6.78 -6.17
N TYR A 304 -7.88 -6.99 -4.96
CA TYR A 304 -6.47 -6.98 -4.60
C TYR A 304 -5.65 -8.06 -5.34
N PRO A 305 -5.98 -9.36 -5.29
CA PRO A 305 -5.08 -10.44 -5.70
C PRO A 305 -4.85 -10.54 -7.21
N SER A 306 -3.73 -11.15 -7.60
CA SER A 306 -3.36 -11.28 -9.02
C SER A 306 -4.34 -12.12 -9.85
N SER A 307 -5.06 -13.06 -9.24
CA SER A 307 -6.00 -13.95 -9.92
C SER A 307 -7.09 -13.21 -10.69
N VAL A 308 -7.77 -12.27 -10.04
CA VAL A 308 -8.86 -11.50 -10.66
C VAL A 308 -8.36 -10.55 -11.75
N LYS A 309 -7.13 -10.03 -11.59
CA LYS A 309 -6.45 -9.20 -12.60
C LYS A 309 -6.09 -10.02 -13.85
N LEU A 310 -5.56 -11.24 -13.68
CA LEU A 310 -5.29 -12.17 -14.78
C LEU A 310 -6.59 -12.62 -15.47
N MET A 311 -7.62 -12.99 -14.70
CA MET A 311 -8.95 -13.32 -15.25
C MET A 311 -9.54 -12.17 -16.08
N TRP A 312 -9.40 -10.92 -15.60
CA TRP A 312 -9.86 -9.76 -16.35
C TRP A 312 -9.12 -9.62 -17.69
N MET A 313 -7.78 -9.77 -17.71
CA MET A 313 -7.02 -9.72 -18.96
C MET A 313 -7.38 -10.87 -19.91
N LEU A 314 -7.61 -12.08 -19.39
CA LEU A 314 -8.09 -13.22 -20.17
C LEU A 314 -9.48 -13.00 -20.78
N ARG A 315 -10.35 -12.21 -20.14
CA ARG A 315 -11.68 -11.85 -20.67
C ARG A 315 -11.65 -10.70 -21.68
N HIS A 316 -10.77 -9.71 -21.50
CA HIS A 316 -10.86 -8.42 -22.22
C HIS A 316 -9.69 -8.10 -23.16
N VAL A 317 -8.53 -8.77 -23.07
CA VAL A 317 -7.33 -8.41 -23.85
C VAL A 317 -7.06 -9.44 -24.96
N PRO A 318 -7.31 -9.13 -26.25
CA PRO A 318 -7.15 -10.10 -27.34
C PRO A 318 -5.74 -10.67 -27.50
N ALA A 319 -4.71 -9.88 -27.18
CA ALA A 319 -3.32 -10.32 -27.22
C ALA A 319 -3.04 -11.42 -26.18
N VAL A 320 -3.59 -11.29 -24.97
CA VAL A 320 -3.48 -12.26 -23.87
C VAL A 320 -4.26 -13.54 -24.21
N GLN A 321 -5.48 -13.40 -24.74
CA GLN A 321 -6.28 -14.53 -25.24
C GLN A 321 -5.56 -15.32 -26.35
N SER A 322 -4.94 -14.60 -27.30
CA SER A 322 -4.16 -15.21 -28.38
C SER A 322 -2.91 -15.91 -27.84
N ALA A 323 -2.21 -15.32 -26.86
CA ALA A 323 -1.06 -15.95 -26.23
C ALA A 323 -1.44 -17.25 -25.50
N LEU A 324 -2.55 -17.27 -24.74
CA LEU A 324 -3.03 -18.48 -24.06
C LEU A 324 -3.36 -19.59 -25.06
N LYS A 325 -4.16 -19.30 -26.09
CA LYS A 325 -4.55 -20.27 -27.14
C LYS A 325 -3.36 -20.90 -27.88
N ASN A 326 -2.19 -20.26 -27.86
CA ASN A 326 -0.99 -20.70 -28.56
C ASN A 326 0.10 -21.28 -27.63
N ASP A 327 -0.18 -21.47 -26.33
CA ASP A 327 0.80 -21.87 -25.30
C ASP A 327 2.00 -20.90 -25.18
N ARG A 328 1.71 -19.59 -25.18
CA ARG A 328 2.73 -18.51 -25.11
C ARG A 328 2.47 -17.49 -24.02
N LEU A 329 1.51 -17.72 -23.13
CA LEU A 329 1.18 -16.79 -22.06
C LEU A 329 1.97 -17.12 -20.79
N SER A 330 2.97 -16.29 -20.47
CA SER A 330 3.61 -16.27 -19.16
C SER A 330 2.97 -15.22 -18.26
N PHE A 331 2.80 -15.58 -16.98
CA PHE A 331 2.32 -14.72 -15.90
C PHE A 331 3.42 -14.50 -14.86
N GLY A 332 3.37 -13.38 -14.15
CA GLY A 332 4.17 -13.16 -12.95
C GLY A 332 3.72 -11.93 -12.17
N THR A 333 4.06 -11.91 -10.89
CA THR A 333 4.16 -10.68 -10.09
C THR A 333 5.45 -9.93 -10.46
N VAL A 334 5.66 -8.73 -9.89
CA VAL A 334 6.76 -7.87 -10.35
C VAL A 334 8.15 -8.46 -10.06
N ASP A 335 8.35 -9.17 -8.96
CA ASP A 335 9.55 -9.99 -8.70
C ASP A 335 9.88 -10.90 -9.89
N THR A 336 8.88 -11.63 -10.39
CA THR A 336 9.04 -12.59 -11.47
C THR A 336 9.41 -11.88 -12.78
N TRP A 337 8.79 -10.73 -13.05
CA TRP A 337 9.11 -9.91 -14.22
C TRP A 337 10.54 -9.36 -14.16
N LEU A 338 10.97 -8.88 -12.99
CA LEU A 338 12.34 -8.42 -12.79
C LEU A 338 13.34 -9.57 -12.92
N LEU A 339 13.11 -10.69 -12.24
CA LEU A 339 13.95 -11.90 -12.29
C LEU A 339 14.12 -12.39 -13.73
N TYR A 340 13.01 -12.57 -14.45
CA TYR A 340 13.04 -13.01 -15.86
C TYR A 340 13.91 -12.10 -16.73
N ASN A 341 13.77 -10.79 -16.62
CA ASN A 341 14.53 -9.85 -17.46
C ASN A 341 16.00 -9.72 -17.02
N LEU A 342 16.26 -9.53 -15.72
CA LEU A 342 17.60 -9.36 -15.17
C LEU A 342 18.49 -10.60 -15.33
N THR A 343 17.89 -11.78 -15.50
CA THR A 343 18.61 -13.04 -15.75
C THR A 343 18.58 -13.45 -17.23
N GLY A 344 18.31 -12.51 -18.16
CA GLY A 344 18.54 -12.71 -19.60
C GLY A 344 17.29 -12.89 -20.49
N GLY A 345 16.08 -12.71 -19.95
CA GLY A 345 14.82 -12.67 -20.69
C GLY A 345 14.60 -13.87 -21.60
N VAL A 346 14.30 -13.61 -22.88
CA VAL A 346 14.02 -14.66 -23.91
C VAL A 346 15.14 -15.69 -24.05
N LYS A 347 16.39 -15.33 -23.72
CA LYS A 347 17.56 -16.19 -23.94
C LYS A 347 17.77 -17.20 -22.81
N HIS A 348 17.66 -16.76 -21.55
CA HIS A 348 17.98 -17.56 -20.36
C HIS A 348 17.28 -17.08 -19.08
N GLY A 349 16.27 -16.22 -19.20
CA GLY A 349 15.54 -15.62 -18.09
C GLY A 349 14.81 -16.64 -17.23
N LEU A 350 15.08 -16.60 -15.92
CA LEU A 350 14.49 -17.47 -14.92
C LEU A 350 13.05 -17.05 -14.62
N HIS A 351 12.10 -17.94 -14.90
CA HIS A 351 10.69 -17.76 -14.59
C HIS A 351 10.36 -18.31 -13.21
N VAL A 352 10.74 -17.56 -12.16
CA VAL A 352 10.64 -17.98 -10.75
C VAL A 352 10.07 -16.86 -9.87
N THR A 353 9.50 -17.25 -8.71
CA THR A 353 8.93 -16.37 -7.69
C THR A 353 9.17 -16.95 -6.30
N ASP A 354 8.98 -16.17 -5.24
CA ASP A 354 9.08 -16.66 -3.86
C ASP A 354 7.70 -16.93 -3.22
N PRO A 355 7.60 -17.75 -2.15
CA PRO A 355 6.35 -18.00 -1.44
C PRO A 355 5.63 -16.73 -0.94
N THR A 356 6.36 -15.67 -0.57
CA THR A 356 5.72 -14.43 -0.11
C THR A 356 4.97 -13.74 -1.22
N ASN A 357 5.54 -13.59 -2.43
CA ASN A 357 4.82 -13.11 -3.61
C ASN A 357 3.75 -14.12 -4.10
N ALA A 358 4.08 -15.40 -4.19
CA ALA A 358 3.17 -16.44 -4.67
C ALA A 358 1.87 -16.53 -3.82
N SER A 359 1.97 -16.38 -2.50
CA SER A 359 0.80 -16.37 -1.60
C SER A 359 -0.20 -15.24 -1.88
N ARG A 360 0.21 -14.20 -2.62
CA ARG A 360 -0.63 -13.03 -2.97
C ARG A 360 -1.46 -13.21 -4.24
N THR A 361 -1.24 -14.31 -4.94
CA THR A 361 -1.87 -14.55 -6.26
C THR A 361 -3.27 -15.16 -6.17
N MET A 362 -3.64 -15.78 -5.04
CA MET A 362 -4.72 -16.78 -4.90
C MET A 362 -4.53 -18.05 -5.77
N PHE A 363 -3.30 -18.36 -6.22
CA PHE A 363 -2.98 -19.63 -6.88
C PHE A 363 -2.18 -20.58 -5.99
N CYS A 364 -1.44 -20.04 -5.02
CA CYS A 364 -0.63 -20.79 -4.08
C CYS A 364 -1.48 -21.31 -2.90
N ASN A 365 -1.36 -22.59 -2.56
CA ASN A 365 -1.91 -23.13 -1.32
C ASN A 365 -1.03 -22.71 -0.14
N ILE A 366 -1.62 -22.03 0.86
CA ILE A 366 -0.88 -21.47 1.99
C ILE A 366 -0.29 -22.54 2.92
N ASN A 367 -0.73 -23.79 2.81
CA ASN A 367 -0.27 -24.90 3.66
C ASN A 367 0.87 -25.71 3.00
N THR A 368 0.84 -25.87 1.67
CA THR A 368 1.89 -26.62 0.93
C THR A 368 2.95 -25.71 0.31
N LEU A 369 2.63 -24.43 0.10
CA LEU A 369 3.43 -23.45 -0.65
C LEU A 369 3.68 -23.82 -2.12
N GLU A 370 2.78 -24.63 -2.69
CA GLU A 370 2.74 -25.03 -4.09
C GLU A 370 1.48 -24.48 -4.77
N TYR A 371 1.42 -24.53 -6.11
CA TYR A 371 0.20 -24.17 -6.82
C TYR A 371 -0.90 -25.23 -6.61
N ASP A 372 -2.10 -24.76 -6.32
CA ASP A 372 -3.25 -25.61 -6.00
C ASP A 372 -4.10 -25.88 -7.24
N ASP A 373 -4.26 -27.16 -7.62
CA ASP A 373 -5.05 -27.54 -8.80
C ASP A 373 -6.49 -27.02 -8.77
N PHE A 374 -7.14 -27.02 -7.61
CA PHE A 374 -8.49 -26.48 -7.48
C PHE A 374 -8.49 -24.97 -7.70
N LEU A 375 -7.54 -24.22 -7.14
CA LEU A 375 -7.45 -22.76 -7.39
C LEU A 375 -7.21 -22.46 -8.88
N ILE A 376 -6.28 -23.18 -9.53
CA ILE A 376 -5.97 -23.00 -10.96
C ILE A 376 -7.18 -23.27 -11.86
N ASP A 377 -7.92 -24.36 -11.61
CA ASP A 377 -9.15 -24.67 -12.34
C ASP A 377 -10.28 -23.68 -12.02
N TRP A 378 -10.43 -23.28 -10.75
CA TRP A 378 -11.50 -22.39 -10.31
C TRP A 378 -11.36 -20.98 -10.87
N PHE A 379 -10.15 -20.43 -10.93
CA PHE A 379 -9.89 -19.16 -11.63
C PHE A 379 -9.83 -19.31 -13.16
N GLY A 380 -9.85 -20.53 -13.70
CA GLY A 380 -9.86 -20.79 -15.14
C GLY A 380 -8.55 -20.41 -15.84
N VAL A 381 -7.41 -20.58 -15.14
CA VAL A 381 -6.07 -20.17 -15.61
C VAL A 381 -5.19 -21.34 -16.06
N ARG A 382 -5.78 -22.52 -16.30
CA ARG A 382 -5.09 -23.65 -16.95
C ARG A 382 -4.46 -23.23 -18.29
N GLY A 383 -3.23 -23.66 -18.54
CA GLY A 383 -2.45 -23.30 -19.72
C GLY A 383 -1.68 -21.97 -19.60
N VAL A 384 -1.88 -21.19 -18.54
CA VAL A 384 -0.98 -20.08 -18.19
C VAL A 384 0.31 -20.65 -17.62
N LYS A 385 1.46 -20.16 -18.11
CA LYS A 385 2.77 -20.50 -17.56
C LYS A 385 2.99 -19.68 -16.29
N LEU A 386 3.03 -20.37 -15.16
CA LEU A 386 3.25 -19.80 -13.83
C LEU A 386 4.73 -19.93 -13.44
N PRO A 387 5.30 -18.97 -12.69
CA PRO A 387 6.68 -19.04 -12.23
C PRO A 387 6.89 -20.16 -11.23
N LYS A 388 8.05 -20.82 -11.27
CA LYS A 388 8.38 -21.80 -10.22
C LYS A 388 8.55 -21.11 -8.87
N ILE A 389 7.81 -21.57 -7.86
CA ILE A 389 7.97 -21.12 -6.47
C ILE A 389 9.28 -21.69 -5.91
N VAL A 390 10.15 -20.83 -5.38
CA VAL A 390 11.48 -21.17 -4.82
C VAL A 390 11.73 -20.40 -3.51
N PRO A 391 12.58 -20.87 -2.57
CA PRO A 391 12.72 -20.24 -1.25
C PRO A 391 13.13 -18.76 -1.33
N SER A 392 12.53 -17.90 -0.51
CA SER A 392 12.77 -16.44 -0.42
C SER A 392 14.24 -16.06 -0.15
N SER A 393 15.05 -16.99 0.31
CA SER A 393 16.50 -16.89 0.48
C SER A 393 17.13 -18.20 -0.01
N ASP A 394 17.81 -18.16 -1.15
CA ASP A 394 18.44 -19.31 -1.80
C ASP A 394 19.64 -18.85 -2.65
N PRO A 395 20.86 -19.40 -2.47
CA PRO A 395 22.06 -18.93 -3.14
C PRO A 395 22.11 -19.17 -4.66
N ASP A 396 21.24 -20.03 -5.20
CA ASP A 396 21.34 -20.50 -6.60
C ASP A 396 20.00 -20.44 -7.36
N ALA A 397 18.86 -20.40 -6.67
CA ALA A 397 17.53 -20.48 -7.32
C ALA A 397 17.17 -19.27 -8.21
N TYR A 398 17.79 -18.11 -7.99
CA TYR A 398 17.52 -16.86 -8.72
C TYR A 398 18.62 -16.46 -9.72
N GLY A 399 19.68 -17.27 -9.86
CA GLY A 399 20.76 -17.02 -10.83
C GLY A 399 21.59 -15.77 -10.54
N SER A 400 22.05 -15.11 -11.61
CA SER A 400 22.86 -13.90 -11.58
C SER A 400 22.36 -12.87 -12.60
N ILE A 401 22.63 -11.59 -12.36
CA ILE A 401 22.40 -10.53 -13.36
C ILE A 401 23.17 -10.85 -14.65
N SER A 402 22.50 -10.78 -15.80
CA SER A 402 23.06 -11.16 -17.11
C SER A 402 23.96 -10.11 -17.75
N ASP A 403 23.72 -8.82 -17.49
CA ASP A 403 24.37 -7.69 -18.17
C ASP A 403 24.47 -6.43 -17.30
N GLY A 404 24.95 -5.33 -17.88
CA GLY A 404 25.17 -4.06 -17.17
C GLY A 404 26.31 -4.10 -16.13
N VAL A 405 26.33 -3.09 -15.24
CA VAL A 405 27.44 -2.87 -14.29
C VAL A 405 27.57 -3.95 -13.21
N LEU A 406 26.52 -4.77 -13.00
CA LEU A 406 26.49 -5.86 -12.03
C LEU A 406 26.48 -7.25 -12.69
N ALA A 407 26.80 -7.38 -13.98
CA ALA A 407 26.85 -8.66 -14.68
C ALA A 407 27.63 -9.74 -13.89
N GLY A 408 27.03 -10.91 -13.70
CA GLY A 408 27.56 -12.01 -12.90
C GLY A 408 27.22 -11.96 -11.40
N THR A 409 26.79 -10.81 -10.86
CA THR A 409 26.40 -10.69 -9.44
C THR A 409 25.19 -11.57 -9.14
N LYS A 410 25.30 -12.42 -8.11
CA LYS A 410 24.24 -13.34 -7.71
C LYS A 410 22.99 -12.61 -7.22
N ILE A 411 21.84 -13.08 -7.68
CA ILE A 411 20.54 -12.82 -7.04
C ILE A 411 20.32 -13.97 -6.06
N ALA A 412 20.04 -13.67 -4.80
CA ALA A 412 19.96 -14.71 -3.75
C ALA A 412 18.83 -14.51 -2.74
N GLY A 413 18.05 -13.44 -2.88
CA GLY A 413 16.88 -13.17 -2.05
C GLY A 413 15.73 -12.60 -2.88
N CYS A 414 14.50 -12.99 -2.56
CA CYS A 414 13.29 -12.45 -3.14
C CYS A 414 12.18 -12.45 -2.09
N LEU A 415 11.57 -11.30 -1.83
CA LEU A 415 10.50 -11.11 -0.85
C LEU A 415 9.53 -10.03 -1.36
N GLY A 416 8.23 -10.23 -1.20
CA GLY A 416 7.26 -9.14 -1.43
C GLY A 416 7.44 -8.01 -0.42
N ASP A 417 7.21 -6.76 -0.82
CA ASP A 417 7.56 -5.54 -0.07
C ASP A 417 7.25 -5.55 1.42
N GLN A 418 6.02 -5.91 1.80
CA GLN A 418 5.64 -5.86 3.21
C GLN A 418 6.27 -7.01 4.02
N SER A 419 6.50 -8.16 3.40
CA SER A 419 7.24 -9.30 3.96
C SER A 419 8.73 -8.96 4.11
N ALA A 420 9.33 -8.26 3.12
CA ALA A 420 10.68 -7.72 3.21
C ALA A 420 10.81 -6.70 4.37
N ALA A 421 9.88 -5.77 4.52
CA ALA A 421 9.90 -4.83 5.65
C ALA A 421 9.79 -5.54 7.02
N LEU A 422 9.07 -6.66 7.13
CA LEU A 422 9.03 -7.49 8.35
C LEU A 422 10.42 -8.11 8.66
N VAL A 423 11.10 -8.64 7.64
CA VAL A 423 12.49 -9.13 7.76
C VAL A 423 13.47 -8.01 8.10
N GLY A 424 13.33 -6.82 7.50
CA GLY A 424 14.18 -5.65 7.75
C GLY A 424 13.97 -4.98 9.11
N GLN A 425 12.81 -5.17 9.74
CA GLN A 425 12.56 -4.85 11.15
C GLN A 425 13.05 -5.96 12.12
N CYS A 426 13.68 -7.01 11.58
CA CYS A 426 14.16 -8.18 12.31
C CYS A 426 13.07 -8.89 13.12
N ALA A 427 11.83 -8.88 12.62
CA ALA A 427 10.66 -9.47 13.28
C ALA A 427 10.60 -10.99 13.09
N PHE A 428 11.63 -11.69 13.57
CA PHE A 428 11.83 -13.13 13.36
C PHE A 428 11.16 -14.03 14.40
N THR A 429 10.72 -13.49 15.53
CA THR A 429 9.99 -14.26 16.56
C THR A 429 8.47 -14.02 16.46
N PRO A 430 7.64 -15.04 16.71
CA PRO A 430 6.19 -14.88 16.80
C PRO A 430 5.80 -13.77 17.78
N GLY A 431 4.75 -13.02 17.48
CA GLY A 431 4.33 -11.87 18.27
C GLY A 431 5.01 -10.54 17.90
N MET A 432 6.08 -10.55 17.11
CA MET A 432 6.62 -9.30 16.55
C MET A 432 5.77 -8.83 15.36
N ALA A 433 5.45 -7.53 15.36
CA ALA A 433 4.71 -6.90 14.28
C ALA A 433 5.34 -5.57 13.84
N LYS A 434 5.07 -5.20 12.59
CA LYS A 434 5.44 -3.89 12.04
C LYS A 434 4.28 -3.24 11.30
N ASN A 435 4.28 -1.91 11.20
CA ASN A 435 3.39 -1.15 10.33
C ASN A 435 4.19 -0.21 9.39
N THR A 436 4.00 -0.37 8.09
CA THR A 436 4.60 0.48 7.05
C THR A 436 3.63 1.56 6.61
N TYR A 437 3.96 2.83 6.85
CA TYR A 437 3.11 3.99 6.53
C TYR A 437 3.47 4.59 5.16
N GLY A 438 2.84 4.10 4.09
CA GLY A 438 2.97 4.63 2.74
C GLY A 438 1.74 5.44 2.30
N THR A 439 1.35 5.28 1.03
CA THR A 439 0.06 5.77 0.50
C THR A 439 -1.11 5.16 1.30
N GLY A 440 -1.07 3.84 1.50
CA GLY A 440 -1.83 3.11 2.52
C GLY A 440 -0.95 2.72 3.71
N CYS A 441 -1.50 1.96 4.67
CA CYS A 441 -0.72 1.32 5.74
C CYS A 441 -0.82 -0.21 5.66
N PHE A 442 0.26 -0.89 6.01
CA PHE A 442 0.34 -2.35 5.97
C PHE A 442 0.98 -2.90 7.25
N LEU A 443 0.13 -3.54 8.06
CA LEU A 443 0.53 -4.23 9.27
C LEU A 443 0.78 -5.70 8.97
N LEU A 444 1.96 -6.20 9.33
CA LEU A 444 2.26 -7.64 9.37
C LEU A 444 2.62 -8.04 10.79
N TYR A 445 2.10 -9.18 11.22
CA TYR A 445 2.32 -9.79 12.52
C TYR A 445 2.83 -11.22 12.32
N ASN A 446 4.02 -11.54 12.83
CA ASN A 446 4.64 -12.87 12.70
C ASN A 446 3.87 -13.90 13.56
N THR A 447 3.37 -14.98 12.93
CA THR A 447 2.64 -16.07 13.60
C THR A 447 3.47 -17.34 13.80
N GLY A 448 4.74 -17.33 13.43
CA GLY A 448 5.62 -18.50 13.48
C GLY A 448 5.36 -19.47 12.33
N TYR A 449 5.48 -20.76 12.61
CA TYR A 449 5.59 -21.81 11.59
C TYR A 449 4.26 -22.37 11.08
N GLU A 450 3.13 -21.91 11.64
CA GLU A 450 1.79 -22.37 11.26
C GLU A 450 0.96 -21.19 10.71
N PRO A 451 0.18 -21.37 9.63
CA PRO A 451 -0.69 -20.34 9.09
C PRO A 451 -1.92 -20.14 9.97
N VAL A 452 -2.04 -18.96 10.60
CA VAL A 452 -3.23 -18.58 11.37
C VAL A 452 -4.32 -18.11 10.42
N MET A 453 -5.35 -18.93 10.22
CA MET A 453 -6.55 -18.56 9.45
C MET A 453 -7.40 -17.58 10.28
N SER A 454 -7.40 -16.32 9.88
CA SER A 454 -8.12 -15.26 10.60
C SER A 454 -9.63 -15.50 10.67
N GLU A 455 -10.27 -15.16 11.78
CA GLU A 455 -11.73 -15.01 11.87
C GLU A 455 -12.15 -13.53 11.91
N ASN A 456 -11.23 -12.62 12.24
CA ASN A 456 -11.48 -11.17 12.40
C ASN A 456 -11.17 -10.32 11.15
N GLY A 457 -11.24 -10.91 9.96
CA GLY A 457 -11.12 -10.19 8.68
C GLY A 457 -9.69 -9.82 8.26
N LEU A 458 -8.66 -10.51 8.77
CA LEU A 458 -7.28 -10.37 8.30
C LEU A 458 -6.97 -11.35 7.16
N LEU A 459 -5.84 -11.09 6.50
CA LEU A 459 -5.21 -11.96 5.51
C LEU A 459 -4.23 -12.91 6.22
N THR A 460 -4.16 -14.16 5.75
CA THR A 460 -3.12 -15.12 6.14
C THR A 460 -2.11 -15.20 5.00
N THR A 461 -0.82 -14.95 5.26
CA THR A 461 0.21 -14.79 4.22
C THR A 461 1.53 -15.44 4.65
N VAL A 462 2.43 -15.72 3.71
CA VAL A 462 3.80 -16.12 4.06
C VAL A 462 4.60 -14.86 4.44
N ALA A 463 5.29 -14.92 5.57
CA ALA A 463 6.21 -13.89 6.04
C ALA A 463 7.58 -14.01 5.37
N TYR A 464 8.15 -15.22 5.33
CA TYR A 464 9.37 -15.56 4.58
C TYR A 464 9.59 -17.08 4.59
N ALA A 465 10.29 -17.60 3.58
CA ALA A 465 10.66 -19.02 3.51
C ALA A 465 12.15 -19.16 3.12
N PHE A 466 13.05 -19.21 4.10
CA PHE A 466 14.49 -19.29 3.85
C PHE A 466 14.94 -20.75 3.68
N LYS A 467 15.82 -21.04 2.70
CA LYS A 467 16.28 -22.40 2.38
C LYS A 467 16.90 -23.08 3.61
N GLY A 468 16.40 -24.26 3.97
CA GLY A 468 16.86 -25.02 5.14
C GLY A 468 16.13 -24.70 6.45
N PHE A 469 15.24 -23.72 6.46
CA PHE A 469 14.40 -23.35 7.61
C PHE A 469 12.93 -23.65 7.33
N LYS A 470 12.12 -23.80 8.38
CA LYS A 470 10.67 -23.85 8.22
C LYS A 470 10.16 -22.50 7.69
N PRO A 471 9.19 -22.48 6.75
CA PRO A 471 8.50 -21.26 6.39
C PRO A 471 7.87 -20.59 7.62
N VAL A 472 7.85 -19.26 7.61
CA VAL A 472 7.21 -18.44 8.64
C VAL A 472 6.03 -17.71 8.02
N TYR A 473 4.94 -17.62 8.75
CA TYR A 473 3.69 -17.01 8.33
C TYR A 473 3.43 -15.69 9.06
N ALA A 474 2.51 -14.90 8.50
CA ALA A 474 2.01 -13.69 9.12
C ALA A 474 0.50 -13.55 8.95
N LEU A 475 -0.10 -12.87 9.92
CA LEU A 475 -1.36 -12.15 9.73
C LEU A 475 -1.04 -10.79 9.11
N GLU A 476 -1.84 -10.37 8.14
CA GLU A 476 -1.74 -9.05 7.52
C GLU A 476 -3.07 -8.31 7.55
N GLY A 477 -3.00 -7.03 7.90
CA GLY A 477 -4.09 -6.08 7.71
C GLY A 477 -3.61 -4.88 6.89
N SER A 478 -4.42 -4.48 5.91
CA SER A 478 -4.15 -3.36 5.02
C SER A 478 -5.14 -2.22 5.26
N ILE A 479 -4.66 -1.00 5.09
CA ILE A 479 -5.43 0.25 5.14
C ILE A 479 -5.21 0.93 3.79
N ALA A 480 -6.27 1.09 2.99
CA ALA A 480 -6.19 1.69 1.67
C ALA A 480 -5.63 3.13 1.70
N VAL A 481 -6.05 3.89 2.72
CA VAL A 481 -5.88 5.35 2.76
C VAL A 481 -5.22 5.79 4.07
N ALA A 482 -3.94 6.14 3.97
CA ALA A 482 -3.15 6.72 5.05
C ALA A 482 -2.43 8.00 4.56
N GLY A 483 -1.24 7.87 3.96
CA GLY A 483 -0.54 9.01 3.35
C GLY A 483 -1.30 9.64 2.18
N SER A 484 -2.20 8.90 1.51
CA SER A 484 -3.12 9.47 0.53
C SER A 484 -4.16 10.42 1.13
N ALA A 485 -4.56 10.29 2.40
CA ALA A 485 -5.41 11.29 3.06
C ALA A 485 -4.65 12.61 3.26
N VAL A 486 -3.37 12.54 3.61
CA VAL A 486 -2.49 13.72 3.70
C VAL A 486 -2.33 14.39 2.34
N LYS A 487 -2.13 13.60 1.27
CA LYS A 487 -2.09 14.11 -0.11
C LYS A 487 -3.43 14.73 -0.53
N PHE A 488 -4.56 14.12 -0.18
CA PHE A 488 -5.89 14.68 -0.46
C PHE A 488 -6.12 16.05 0.21
N LEU A 489 -5.70 16.24 1.48
CA LEU A 489 -5.76 17.55 2.13
C LEU A 489 -4.91 18.61 1.40
N ARG A 490 -3.81 18.20 0.77
CA ARG A 490 -2.88 19.06 0.02
C ARG A 490 -3.40 19.39 -1.37
N ASP A 491 -3.61 18.35 -2.17
CA ASP A 491 -3.81 18.43 -3.62
C ASP A 491 -5.27 18.74 -4.00
N ASN A 492 -6.24 18.27 -3.20
CA ASN A 492 -7.67 18.42 -3.50
C ASN A 492 -8.35 19.50 -2.65
N LEU A 493 -8.01 19.62 -1.36
CA LEU A 493 -8.61 20.60 -0.46
C LEU A 493 -7.77 21.87 -0.22
N GLY A 494 -6.48 21.86 -0.59
CA GLY A 494 -5.59 23.02 -0.40
C GLY A 494 -5.40 23.47 1.05
N LEU A 495 -5.65 22.61 2.04
CA LEU A 495 -5.54 22.95 3.47
C LEU A 495 -4.08 23.04 3.94
N ILE A 496 -3.19 22.34 3.25
CA ILE A 496 -1.73 22.30 3.43
C ILE A 496 -1.05 22.42 2.06
N LYS A 497 0.19 22.91 2.02
CA LYS A 497 1.02 22.98 0.81
C LYS A 497 1.97 21.80 0.68
N GLU A 498 2.48 21.32 1.81
CA GLU A 498 3.41 20.20 1.89
C GLU A 498 2.96 19.19 2.94
N SER A 499 3.28 17.91 2.74
CA SER A 499 2.82 16.83 3.63
C SER A 499 3.36 16.94 5.06
N GLY A 500 4.42 17.71 5.30
CA GLY A 500 4.94 17.98 6.64
C GLY A 500 4.03 18.90 7.48
N GLU A 501 3.34 19.84 6.84
CA GLU A 501 2.50 20.84 7.52
C GLU A 501 1.33 20.20 8.30
N ILE A 502 0.90 18.98 7.95
CA ILE A 502 -0.19 18.29 8.67
C ILE A 502 0.14 18.08 10.15
N GLY A 503 1.40 17.77 10.47
CA GLY A 503 1.86 17.62 11.86
C GLY A 503 1.86 18.97 12.58
N GLU A 504 2.32 20.02 11.91
CA GLU A 504 2.35 21.39 12.45
C GLU A 504 0.96 21.98 12.71
N LEU A 505 -0.04 21.60 11.90
CA LEU A 505 -1.44 21.94 12.15
C LEU A 505 -2.02 21.10 13.30
N ALA A 506 -1.77 19.79 13.32
CA ALA A 506 -2.33 18.88 14.31
C ALA A 506 -1.91 19.14 15.77
N VAL A 507 -0.76 19.80 15.99
CA VAL A 507 -0.28 20.21 17.34
C VAL A 507 -0.79 21.57 17.81
N LYS A 508 -1.45 22.36 16.95
CA LYS A 508 -2.03 23.66 17.33
C LYS A 508 -3.36 23.52 18.09
N VAL A 509 -3.92 22.31 18.12
CA VAL A 509 -5.14 21.95 18.84
C VAL A 509 -4.86 20.78 19.78
N PRO A 510 -5.47 20.73 20.98
CA PRO A 510 -5.24 19.64 21.93
C PRO A 510 -5.84 18.31 21.44
N ASP A 511 -7.00 18.37 20.77
CA ASP A 511 -7.76 17.23 20.26
C ASP A 511 -8.44 17.57 18.91
N THR A 512 -9.33 16.71 18.42
CA THR A 512 -10.05 16.91 17.15
C THR A 512 -11.27 17.83 17.25
N GLY A 513 -11.61 18.39 18.42
CA GLY A 513 -12.82 19.18 18.62
C GLY A 513 -14.11 18.38 18.40
N GLY A 514 -14.04 17.05 18.46
CA GLY A 514 -15.12 16.12 18.11
C GLY A 514 -15.17 15.70 16.65
N VAL A 515 -14.28 16.22 15.79
CA VAL A 515 -14.19 15.84 14.38
C VAL A 515 -13.67 14.40 14.24
N VAL A 516 -14.28 13.62 13.35
CA VAL A 516 -13.82 12.29 12.95
C VAL A 516 -13.82 12.20 11.42
N PHE A 517 -12.71 11.75 10.82
CA PHE A 517 -12.62 11.58 9.38
C PHE A 517 -12.47 10.10 9.02
N VAL A 518 -13.54 9.47 8.55
CA VAL A 518 -13.47 8.11 8.00
C VAL A 518 -12.90 8.19 6.58
N THR A 519 -11.66 7.77 6.39
CA THR A 519 -10.90 7.96 5.13
C THR A 519 -11.22 6.90 4.05
N ALA A 520 -12.49 6.51 3.93
CA ALA A 520 -12.97 5.44 3.05
C ALA A 520 -13.04 5.84 1.56
N PHE A 521 -11.96 6.39 0.97
CA PHE A 521 -11.98 6.85 -0.43
C PHE A 521 -12.14 5.73 -1.47
N SER A 522 -11.97 4.48 -1.05
CA SER A 522 -12.13 3.28 -1.88
C SER A 522 -12.78 2.15 -1.05
N GLY A 523 -13.72 2.52 -0.17
CA GLY A 523 -14.19 1.67 0.91
C GLY A 523 -13.19 1.54 2.07
N LEU A 524 -13.44 0.59 2.97
CA LEU A 524 -12.57 0.22 4.08
C LEU A 524 -12.19 -1.27 3.98
N PHE A 525 -10.89 -1.56 4.09
CA PHE A 525 -10.36 -2.93 4.14
C PHE A 525 -10.41 -3.50 5.57
N ALA A 526 -9.45 -4.35 5.94
CA ALA A 526 -9.42 -5.03 7.22
C ALA A 526 -9.44 -4.07 8.42
N PRO A 527 -10.12 -4.41 9.54
CA PRO A 527 -10.99 -5.58 9.72
C PRO A 527 -12.41 -5.40 9.16
N TYR A 528 -12.73 -4.25 8.57
CA TYR A 528 -14.10 -3.82 8.29
C TYR A 528 -14.72 -4.41 7.01
N TRP A 529 -13.96 -4.48 5.91
CA TRP A 529 -14.40 -4.92 4.57
C TRP A 529 -15.73 -4.31 4.12
N ILE A 530 -15.80 -2.97 4.15
CA ILE A 530 -16.96 -2.18 3.75
C ILE A 530 -16.68 -1.62 2.35
N ASP A 531 -17.32 -2.20 1.33
CA ASP A 531 -17.19 -1.76 -0.08
C ASP A 531 -18.22 -0.69 -0.50
N ASP A 532 -19.17 -0.33 0.38
CA ASP A 532 -20.24 0.66 0.14
C ASP A 532 -20.05 2.03 0.83
N ALA A 533 -18.87 2.27 1.43
CA ALA A 533 -18.54 3.49 2.16
C ALA A 533 -17.70 4.49 1.36
N GLN A 534 -17.91 5.79 1.63
CA GLN A 534 -17.11 6.89 1.07
C GLN A 534 -16.42 7.74 2.16
N GLY A 535 -15.42 8.53 1.75
CA GLY A 535 -14.69 9.43 2.64
C GLY A 535 -15.62 10.44 3.35
N THR A 536 -15.77 10.32 4.66
CA THR A 536 -16.79 11.07 5.42
C THR A 536 -16.20 11.77 6.64
N ILE A 537 -16.46 13.08 6.77
CA ILE A 537 -16.09 13.88 7.94
C ILE A 537 -17.32 14.14 8.80
N PHE A 538 -17.29 13.66 10.04
CA PHE A 538 -18.33 13.87 11.06
C PHE A 538 -17.86 14.89 12.12
N GLY A 539 -18.80 15.41 12.91
CA GLY A 539 -18.51 16.17 14.13
C GLY A 539 -18.14 17.64 13.93
N ILE A 540 -18.36 18.21 12.74
CA ILE A 540 -18.10 19.63 12.46
C ILE A 540 -19.09 20.51 13.26
N THR A 541 -18.55 21.55 13.90
CA THR A 541 -19.30 22.61 14.59
C THR A 541 -18.73 23.98 14.21
N GLN A 542 -19.33 25.08 14.67
CA GLN A 542 -18.77 26.44 14.47
C GLN A 542 -17.40 26.65 15.15
N TYR A 543 -16.98 25.75 16.05
CA TYR A 543 -15.64 25.76 16.66
C TYR A 543 -14.57 25.10 15.77
N THR A 544 -14.97 24.26 14.81
CA THR A 544 -14.05 23.47 13.99
C THR A 544 -13.17 24.35 13.11
N THR A 545 -11.87 24.02 13.08
CA THR A 545 -10.86 24.69 12.23
C THR A 545 -10.11 23.65 11.38
N LYS A 546 -9.26 24.12 10.46
CA LYS A 546 -8.44 23.22 9.64
C LYS A 546 -7.44 22.39 10.45
N GLU A 547 -6.99 22.90 11.60
CA GLU A 547 -6.10 22.21 12.55
C GLU A 547 -6.77 20.96 13.11
N HIS A 548 -8.06 21.04 13.45
CA HIS A 548 -8.87 19.91 13.89
C HIS A 548 -9.05 18.85 12.80
N ILE A 549 -9.22 19.26 11.54
CA ILE A 549 -9.32 18.35 10.38
C ILE A 549 -7.97 17.67 10.10
N ALA A 550 -6.85 18.41 10.15
CA ALA A 550 -5.51 17.86 10.04
C ALA A 550 -5.22 16.83 11.13
N ARG A 551 -5.59 17.13 12.37
CA ARG A 551 -5.50 16.20 13.52
C ARG A 551 -6.34 14.94 13.29
N ALA A 552 -7.62 15.08 12.95
CA ALA A 552 -8.53 13.96 12.69
C ALA A 552 -8.05 13.06 11.54
N THR A 553 -7.36 13.62 10.54
CA THR A 553 -6.77 12.88 9.42
C THR A 553 -5.62 11.97 9.84
N ILE A 554 -4.76 12.45 10.76
CA ILE A 554 -3.70 11.62 11.34
C ILE A 554 -4.33 10.53 12.23
N GLU A 555 -5.25 10.91 13.12
CA GLU A 555 -5.91 9.97 14.02
C GLU A 555 -6.71 8.88 13.29
N ALA A 556 -7.33 9.18 12.13
CA ALA A 556 -8.01 8.19 11.29
C ALA A 556 -7.10 7.03 10.86
N THR A 557 -5.83 7.31 10.54
CA THR A 557 -4.83 6.27 10.26
C THR A 557 -4.55 5.49 11.54
N CYS A 558 -4.40 6.17 12.67
CA CYS A 558 -4.09 5.55 13.96
C CYS A 558 -5.21 4.64 14.51
N TYR A 559 -6.48 5.02 14.32
CA TYR A 559 -7.64 4.21 14.70
C TYR A 559 -7.77 2.97 13.83
N GLN A 560 -7.52 3.06 12.52
CA GLN A 560 -7.50 1.90 11.63
C GLN A 560 -6.36 0.94 11.99
N THR A 561 -5.15 1.45 12.30
CA THR A 561 -4.03 0.66 12.83
C THR A 561 -4.43 -0.08 14.11
N LYS A 562 -5.07 0.61 15.07
CA LYS A 562 -5.56 -0.01 16.32
C LYS A 562 -6.62 -1.09 16.05
N ALA A 563 -7.53 -0.86 15.10
CA ALA A 563 -8.57 -1.83 14.75
C ALA A 563 -7.99 -3.12 14.16
N ILE A 564 -6.97 -3.01 13.30
CA ILE A 564 -6.24 -4.16 12.76
C ILE A 564 -5.47 -4.89 13.86
N LEU A 565 -4.77 -4.18 14.75
CA LEU A 565 -4.07 -4.82 15.88
C LEU A 565 -5.02 -5.56 16.82
N ALA A 566 -6.19 -5.00 17.12
CA ALA A 566 -7.22 -5.65 17.92
C ALA A 566 -7.84 -6.88 17.23
N ALA A 567 -7.79 -6.97 15.89
CA ALA A 567 -8.12 -8.19 15.15
C ALA A 567 -6.95 -9.20 15.21
N MET A 568 -5.70 -8.75 15.09
CA MET A 568 -4.50 -9.59 15.16
C MET A 568 -4.37 -10.28 16.52
N GLU A 569 -4.59 -9.55 17.62
CA GLU A 569 -4.56 -10.09 18.98
C GLU A 569 -5.62 -11.17 19.20
N LYS A 570 -6.82 -11.01 18.63
CA LYS A 570 -7.89 -12.01 18.70
C LYS A 570 -7.58 -13.26 17.88
N ASP A 571 -7.04 -13.10 16.67
CA ASP A 571 -6.71 -14.22 15.78
C ASP A 571 -5.46 -14.97 16.26
N SER A 572 -4.47 -14.28 16.86
CA SER A 572 -3.22 -14.87 17.33
C SER A 572 -3.22 -15.33 18.80
N GLY A 573 -4.20 -14.87 19.59
CA GLY A 573 -4.27 -15.11 21.04
C GLY A 573 -3.17 -14.43 21.86
N THR A 574 -2.37 -13.53 21.27
CA THR A 574 -1.21 -12.90 21.93
C THR A 574 -1.24 -11.38 21.75
N ALA A 575 -1.17 -10.65 22.87
CA ALA A 575 -1.13 -9.19 22.89
C ALA A 575 0.21 -8.66 22.33
N LEU A 576 0.14 -7.61 21.50
CA LEU A 576 1.32 -6.91 21.01
C LEU A 576 1.79 -5.86 22.04
N HIS A 577 3.06 -5.91 22.45
CA HIS A 577 3.63 -4.95 23.41
C HIS A 577 4.36 -3.75 22.78
N THR A 578 4.81 -3.89 21.53
CA THR A 578 5.53 -2.83 20.80
C THR A 578 5.24 -2.96 19.31
N LEU A 579 4.98 -1.85 18.62
CA LEU A 579 4.83 -1.82 17.17
C LEU A 579 6.06 -1.17 16.52
N ALA A 580 6.80 -1.93 15.73
CA ALA A 580 7.85 -1.38 14.87
C ALA A 580 7.21 -0.60 13.70
N VAL A 581 7.77 0.54 13.32
CA VAL A 581 7.17 1.42 12.30
C VAL A 581 8.19 1.92 11.28
N ASP A 582 7.76 2.08 10.03
CA ASP A 582 8.56 2.64 8.94
C ASP A 582 7.68 3.33 7.87
N GLY A 583 8.29 3.80 6.79
CA GLY A 583 7.60 4.53 5.72
C GLY A 583 7.40 6.04 5.97
N GLY A 584 6.79 6.71 5.00
CA GLY A 584 6.67 8.16 4.90
C GLY A 584 5.98 8.87 6.07
N MET A 585 4.81 8.42 6.54
CA MET A 585 4.15 9.10 7.68
C MET A 585 4.87 8.85 9.01
N SER A 586 5.63 7.75 9.12
CA SER A 586 6.41 7.48 10.34
C SER A 586 7.42 8.59 10.66
N ASN A 587 7.81 9.39 9.65
CA ASN A 587 8.65 10.57 9.82
C ASN A 587 8.06 11.63 10.76
N SER A 588 6.73 11.66 10.94
CA SER A 588 6.04 12.61 11.82
C SER A 588 6.02 12.11 13.26
N ASP A 589 6.79 12.76 14.12
CA ASP A 589 6.79 12.51 15.57
C ASP A 589 5.39 12.66 16.18
N VAL A 590 4.58 13.58 15.66
CA VAL A 590 3.18 13.79 16.06
C VAL A 590 2.33 12.55 15.71
N CYS A 591 2.52 11.99 14.51
CA CYS A 591 1.80 10.78 14.10
C CYS A 591 2.20 9.57 14.94
N MET A 592 3.49 9.41 15.24
CA MET A 592 3.97 8.27 16.04
C MET A 592 3.55 8.38 17.51
N GLN A 593 3.55 9.59 18.08
CA GLN A 593 3.02 9.83 19.42
C GLN A 593 1.51 9.53 19.49
N LEU A 594 0.71 10.08 18.57
CA LEU A 594 -0.73 9.79 18.48
C LEU A 594 -1.02 8.31 18.24
N GLN A 595 -0.17 7.62 17.48
CA GLN A 595 -0.30 6.19 17.26
C GLN A 595 -0.10 5.40 18.55
N ALA A 596 0.95 5.71 19.32
CA ALA A 596 1.21 5.13 20.63
C ALA A 596 0.06 5.42 21.59
N ASP A 597 -0.35 6.69 21.70
CA ASP A 597 -1.47 7.14 22.54
C ASP A 597 -2.77 6.39 22.23
N ILE A 598 -3.18 6.32 20.96
CA ILE A 598 -4.43 5.66 20.54
C ILE A 598 -4.36 4.14 20.77
N MET A 599 -3.26 3.49 20.38
CA MET A 599 -3.11 2.04 20.57
C MET A 599 -3.01 1.67 22.04
N GLY A 600 -2.19 2.39 22.80
CA GLY A 600 -1.89 2.13 24.20
C GLY A 600 -0.62 1.31 24.46
N ILE A 601 0.25 1.17 23.46
CA ILE A 601 1.51 0.41 23.52
C ILE A 601 2.65 1.24 22.89
N ASP A 602 3.89 0.84 23.11
CA ASP A 602 5.05 1.56 22.56
C ASP A 602 5.10 1.47 21.02
N VAL A 603 5.46 2.59 20.38
CA VAL A 603 5.75 2.68 18.94
C VAL A 603 7.25 2.90 18.77
N ASP A 604 7.91 2.06 17.99
CA ASP A 604 9.36 1.99 17.88
C ASP A 604 9.83 2.25 16.44
N ARG A 605 10.52 3.39 16.23
CA ARG A 605 10.92 3.87 14.92
C ARG A 605 12.45 3.84 14.73
N PRO A 606 12.98 3.06 13.77
CA PRO A 606 14.41 3.06 13.44
C PRO A 606 14.87 4.35 12.76
N LYS A 607 16.17 4.62 12.89
CA LYS A 607 16.83 5.75 12.20
C LYS A 607 16.98 5.51 10.71
N MET A 608 17.35 4.29 10.29
CA MET A 608 17.35 3.88 8.89
C MET A 608 15.95 3.34 8.53
N ARG A 609 15.31 3.99 7.55
CA ARG A 609 13.87 3.85 7.24
C ARG A 609 13.58 2.98 6.02
N GLU A 610 14.60 2.56 5.29
CA GLU A 610 14.53 1.71 4.09
C GLU A 610 14.45 0.21 4.48
N THR A 611 13.58 -0.12 5.43
CA THR A 611 13.47 -1.46 6.02
C THR A 611 13.05 -2.52 5.00
N THR A 612 12.20 -2.17 4.04
CA THR A 612 11.85 -2.99 2.87
C THR A 612 13.10 -3.47 2.14
N ALA A 613 13.96 -2.54 1.71
CA ALA A 613 15.19 -2.86 0.98
C ALA A 613 16.20 -3.61 1.87
N LEU A 614 16.32 -3.26 3.15
CA LEU A 614 17.15 -4.00 4.10
C LEU A 614 16.70 -5.45 4.23
N GLY A 615 15.40 -5.74 4.24
CA GLY A 615 14.90 -7.11 4.33
C GLY A 615 15.27 -7.99 3.14
N ALA A 616 15.22 -7.45 1.92
CA ALA A 616 15.72 -8.15 0.73
C ALA A 616 17.23 -8.34 0.76
N ALA A 617 17.99 -7.34 1.22
CA ALA A 617 19.43 -7.44 1.41
C ALA A 617 19.81 -8.51 2.46
N ILE A 618 19.06 -8.59 3.56
CA ILE A 618 19.17 -9.65 4.59
C ILE A 618 18.91 -11.02 3.96
N ALA A 619 17.81 -11.20 3.23
CA ALA A 619 17.49 -12.48 2.60
C ALA A 619 18.60 -12.96 1.64
N ALA A 620 19.15 -12.05 0.83
CA ALA A 620 20.27 -12.37 -0.06
C ALA A 620 21.57 -12.64 0.69
N GLY A 621 21.88 -11.83 1.72
CA GLY A 621 23.08 -12.01 2.56
C GLY A 621 23.07 -13.32 3.35
N PHE A 622 21.89 -13.74 3.83
CA PHE A 622 21.71 -15.00 4.55
C PHE A 622 21.97 -16.20 3.63
N ALA A 623 21.44 -16.16 2.40
CA ALA A 623 21.69 -17.19 1.38
C ALA A 623 23.18 -17.39 1.06
N VAL A 624 23.97 -16.30 1.00
CA VAL A 624 25.42 -16.35 0.73
C VAL A 624 26.29 -16.25 1.99
N LYS A 625 25.71 -16.40 3.19
CA LYS A 625 26.39 -16.47 4.50
C LYS A 625 27.20 -15.22 4.89
N VAL A 626 26.74 -14.03 4.48
CA VAL A 626 27.16 -12.73 5.07
C VAL A 626 26.73 -12.67 6.53
N TRP A 627 25.51 -13.16 6.81
CA TRP A 627 25.02 -13.51 8.14
C TRP A 627 24.67 -15.00 8.12
N LYS A 628 24.97 -15.75 9.19
CA LYS A 628 24.76 -17.21 9.24
C LYS A 628 23.55 -17.57 10.09
N GLU A 629 23.35 -16.84 11.18
CA GLU A 629 22.25 -17.04 12.13
C GLU A 629 21.41 -15.78 12.31
N PHE A 630 20.11 -15.92 12.57
CA PHE A 630 19.20 -14.80 12.84
C PHE A 630 19.64 -13.96 14.06
N ASP A 631 20.40 -14.56 14.97
CA ASP A 631 20.97 -13.89 16.14
C ASP A 631 21.99 -12.79 15.79
N GLU A 632 22.70 -12.91 14.66
CA GLU A 632 23.59 -11.86 14.14
C GLU A 632 22.82 -10.63 13.69
N LEU A 633 21.60 -10.84 13.16
CA LEU A 633 20.71 -9.79 12.68
C LEU A 633 20.07 -9.00 13.82
N LYS A 634 20.02 -9.55 15.05
CA LYS A 634 19.31 -8.91 16.19
C LYS A 634 19.71 -7.47 16.43
N ASN A 635 20.98 -7.11 16.21
CA ASN A 635 21.50 -5.76 16.46
C ASN A 635 21.51 -4.84 15.23
N ILE A 636 21.11 -5.33 14.06
CA ILE A 636 21.02 -4.51 12.85
C ILE A 636 19.92 -3.45 13.01
N ASN A 637 20.21 -2.23 12.55
CA ASN A 637 19.27 -1.09 12.57
C ASN A 637 18.67 -0.77 13.95
N ARG A 638 19.39 -1.08 15.04
CA ARG A 638 18.97 -0.71 16.41
C ARG A 638 19.45 0.66 16.88
N ASP A 639 20.58 1.14 16.37
CA ASP A 639 21.18 2.40 16.80
C ASP A 639 20.25 3.60 16.53
N ASP A 640 20.19 4.53 17.49
CA ASP A 640 19.38 5.74 17.47
C ASP A 640 17.88 5.53 17.18
N ARG A 641 17.33 4.35 17.53
CA ARG A 641 15.88 4.11 17.55
C ARG A 641 15.17 5.10 18.48
N LYS A 642 14.01 5.60 18.04
CA LYS A 642 13.13 6.46 18.85
C LYS A 642 11.86 5.70 19.22
N THR A 643 11.70 5.43 20.51
CA THR A 643 10.46 4.93 21.10
C THR A 643 9.53 6.08 21.45
N PHE A 644 8.25 5.92 21.14
CA PHE A 644 7.16 6.78 21.54
C PHE A 644 6.26 5.98 22.48
N SER A 645 6.25 6.35 23.75
CA SER A 645 5.42 5.69 24.76
C SER A 645 4.08 6.41 24.92
N PRO A 646 3.00 5.67 25.24
CA PRO A 646 1.67 6.25 25.35
C PRO A 646 1.55 7.13 26.60
N THR A 647 0.98 8.33 26.45
CA THR A 647 0.82 9.35 27.50
C THR A 647 -0.64 9.55 27.94
N THR A 648 -1.59 9.22 27.07
CA THR A 648 -3.04 9.30 27.29
C THR A 648 -3.53 8.15 28.16
N ASP A 649 -4.53 8.35 29.04
CA ASP A 649 -5.10 7.28 29.86
C ASP A 649 -6.02 6.31 29.09
N GLN A 650 -6.23 5.09 29.63
CA GLN A 650 -7.04 4.06 28.97
C GLN A 650 -8.50 4.48 28.71
N GLY A 651 -9.17 5.16 29.64
CA GLY A 651 -10.58 5.54 29.49
C GLY A 651 -10.77 6.57 28.38
N THR A 652 -9.82 7.50 28.24
CA THR A 652 -9.79 8.45 27.11
C THR A 652 -9.58 7.72 25.77
N ARG A 653 -8.64 6.76 25.70
CA ARG A 653 -8.42 5.94 24.48
C ARG A 653 -9.67 5.17 24.06
N GLU A 654 -10.37 4.55 25.01
CA GLU A 654 -11.60 3.80 24.77
C GLU A 654 -12.74 4.71 24.28
N LYS A 655 -12.89 5.89 24.88
CA LYS A 655 -13.86 6.91 24.44
C LYS A 655 -13.59 7.36 23.00
N TRP A 656 -12.34 7.65 22.66
CA TRP A 656 -11.92 8.03 21.31
C TRP A 656 -12.20 6.92 20.30
N PHE A 657 -11.80 5.68 20.58
CA PHE A 657 -12.03 4.55 19.68
C PHE A 657 -13.52 4.18 19.55
N SER A 658 -14.32 4.36 20.61
CA SER A 658 -15.78 4.22 20.54
C SER A 658 -16.42 5.28 19.61
N LEU A 659 -15.92 6.51 19.62
CA LEU A 659 -16.37 7.56 18.71
C LEU A 659 -15.98 7.26 17.25
N TRP A 660 -14.75 6.78 17.02
CA TRP A 660 -14.32 6.27 15.72
C TRP A 660 -15.23 5.13 15.20
N GLY A 661 -15.50 4.12 16.02
CA GLY A 661 -16.36 2.99 15.64
C GLY A 661 -17.78 3.43 15.25
N LYS A 662 -18.35 4.43 15.96
CA LYS A 662 -19.62 5.04 15.58
C LYS A 662 -19.57 5.75 14.23
N ALA A 663 -18.47 6.44 13.91
CA ALA A 663 -18.31 7.11 12.63
C ALA A 663 -18.22 6.11 11.47
N VAL A 664 -17.46 5.01 11.64
CA VAL A 664 -17.34 3.93 10.64
C VAL A 664 -18.68 3.26 10.36
N GLU A 665 -19.48 2.96 11.40
CA GLU A 665 -20.80 2.37 11.20
C GLU A 665 -21.76 3.34 10.46
N ARG A 666 -21.59 4.65 10.67
CA ARG A 666 -22.39 5.69 10.00
C ARG A 666 -21.93 6.03 8.57
N SER A 667 -20.80 5.51 8.11
CA SER A 667 -20.35 5.66 6.70
C SER A 667 -20.77 4.50 5.78
N ARG A 668 -21.43 3.46 6.30
CA ARG A 668 -21.94 2.31 5.55
C ARG A 668 -23.18 2.64 4.73
N GLY A 669 -23.42 1.86 3.67
CA GLY A 669 -24.62 1.94 2.84
C GLY A 669 -24.76 3.27 2.10
N TRP A 670 -23.64 3.88 1.71
CA TRP A 670 -23.62 5.17 1.00
C TRP A 670 -23.63 5.02 -0.52
N VAL A 671 -23.16 3.89 -1.05
CA VAL A 671 -23.16 3.55 -2.47
C VAL A 671 -24.09 2.38 -2.75
N ASP A 672 -25.04 2.56 -3.68
CA ASP A 672 -25.88 1.46 -4.18
C ASP A 672 -25.10 0.59 -5.17
N ASN A 673 -24.56 -0.52 -4.68
CA ASN A 673 -23.75 -1.47 -5.46
C ASN A 673 -24.55 -2.32 -6.49
N ASP A 674 -25.86 -2.07 -6.65
CA ASP A 674 -26.75 -2.76 -7.59
C ASP A 674 -27.06 -1.94 -8.88
N ALA A 675 -26.48 -0.73 -9.04
CA ALA A 675 -26.61 0.05 -10.28
C ALA A 675 -25.93 -0.66 -11.47
N THR A 676 -26.61 -0.68 -12.63
CA THR A 676 -26.11 -1.38 -13.84
C THR A 676 -25.22 -0.48 -14.69
N ASP A 677 -24.41 -1.07 -15.59
CA ASP A 677 -23.38 -0.35 -16.39
C ASP A 677 -23.91 0.89 -17.15
N ALA A 678 -25.21 0.97 -17.41
CA ALA A 678 -25.86 2.08 -18.10
C ALA A 678 -25.81 3.43 -17.36
N ASP A 679 -25.48 3.44 -16.06
CA ASP A 679 -25.39 4.66 -15.24
C ASP A 679 -23.94 5.18 -15.06
N LEU A 680 -22.94 4.50 -15.64
CA LEU A 680 -21.50 4.84 -15.51
C LEU A 680 -20.73 5.00 -16.85
N GLU A 681 -21.42 4.86 -17.99
CA GLU A 681 -20.94 5.27 -19.33
C GLU A 681 -21.45 6.68 -19.72
#